data_AF-A0A345YBA6-F1
#
_entry.id   AF-A0A345YBA6-F1
#
_cell.length_a   1.000
_cell.length_b   1.000
_cell.length_c   1.000
_cell.angle_alpha   90.00
_cell.angle_beta   90.00
_cell.angle_gamma   90.00
#
_symmetry.space_group_name_H-M   'P 1'
#
loop_
_entity.id
_entity.type
_entity.pdbx_description
1 polymer ?
#
loop_
_entity_poly.entity_id
_entity_poly.type
_entity_poly.pdbx_seq_one_letter_code
_entity_poly.pdbx_strand_id
1 'polypeptide(L)'
;MRLSPRGSARVMAHEKRVRNRIARAATAWRGATAGEKAPMHIEPIRMTAMVVRGAMKPPRKGRIMAGRIITGLFRPAIGVPLVATIVAAAELLVANRKFGVFTGGFGQSSAVDTPGEIALFALGFVLAQLAIALLAWKIAARLARASGAQATVLHFAFLYGGISLLVLSLQYQLHSYFSDAVSFALLKQLGGGSATDALLFAKNEIMLGLAALAAFLLAWWVAARLLHRLTGPQPAIDAIRSGWHMIAAIWLLLVGGLFVIPRIGGDGARGLERIMAWQALGDLLSLASDFDGDGYGLAGRVIDPYPFDEARHPLALDVPGNGIDEDGYGGDLALVPVPGTLPETPLSGKKPHLVIVVLESTRADVLGKQIDGQVVAPNLARVAAQGGAIAPAYSHVGFTTASLKSLFAGSLVVPPGSPSLFRELDRSGYEIGVFSGQPEDFGGISEAVGMREVADHFVDAELLKEQRAFSFAAQGSLLIDENIVLDRFDALLGDPAIWTTPQFVYFNFQTPHFPYHHDGVPERFARPPLERGQIGAENRDALQRTYWNAVAYSDAALGRLIDRLQTMGVWDETVLVVTGDHGEALFEGGFLGHGHIINDRQNATFFASNRPLAGVSAPISLSDYRRIILRMLGAEVPEAPIFEPFLHIGPLESPTAIGMADRQLGVISLRLDSGAACVTAQGRCRNYASLDGAEREAFDRLVARWGPSAGPRGGGKYGPKRPRRSA
;
A
#
# COMPACT_ATOMS: atom_id res chain seq x y z
N MET A 1 -13.38 2.06 -42.85
CA MET A 1 -13.82 3.32 -43.48
C MET A 1 -12.62 4.01 -44.14
N ARG A 2 -12.65 4.24 -45.47
CA ARG A 2 -11.59 4.97 -46.22
C ARG A 2 -11.91 6.48 -46.22
N LEU A 3 -10.93 7.31 -45.85
CA LEU A 3 -11.04 8.79 -45.87
C LEU A 3 -10.43 9.39 -47.17
N SER A 4 -11.00 10.51 -47.62
CA SER A 4 -10.85 11.09 -48.96
C SER A 4 -9.68 12.11 -49.11
N PRO A 5 -9.26 12.44 -50.35
CA PRO A 5 -7.97 13.10 -50.65
C PRO A 5 -7.89 14.63 -50.42
N ARG A 6 -8.84 15.27 -49.74
CA ARG A 6 -8.86 16.75 -49.62
C ARG A 6 -8.11 17.33 -48.40
N GLY A 7 -7.52 16.49 -47.54
CA GLY A 7 -6.78 16.92 -46.34
C GLY A 7 -5.30 17.28 -46.58
N SER A 8 -4.62 16.66 -47.55
CA SER A 8 -3.15 16.77 -47.68
C SER A 8 -2.68 18.10 -48.31
N ALA A 9 -3.51 18.76 -49.12
CA ALA A 9 -3.14 20.01 -49.79
C ALA A 9 -3.06 21.23 -48.84
N ARG A 10 -3.78 21.21 -47.70
CA ARG A 10 -3.76 22.31 -46.71
C ARG A 10 -2.54 22.28 -45.79
N VAL A 11 -1.97 21.10 -45.55
CA VAL A 11 -0.79 20.92 -44.68
C VAL A 11 0.49 21.36 -45.41
N MET A 12 0.63 21.01 -46.68
CA MET A 12 1.80 21.36 -47.52
C MET A 12 1.96 22.88 -47.76
N ALA A 13 0.85 23.65 -47.77
CA ALA A 13 0.89 25.10 -47.95
C ALA A 13 1.34 25.88 -46.70
N HIS A 14 1.20 25.27 -45.51
CA HIS A 14 1.56 25.90 -44.24
C HIS A 14 3.07 25.76 -43.94
N GLU A 15 3.66 24.60 -44.23
CA GLU A 15 5.10 24.36 -44.05
C GLU A 15 5.98 25.26 -44.95
N LYS A 16 5.53 25.53 -46.19
CA LYS A 16 6.28 26.40 -47.13
C LYS A 16 6.36 27.87 -46.68
N ARG A 17 5.37 28.35 -45.90
CA ARG A 17 5.35 29.73 -45.36
C ARG A 17 6.24 29.89 -44.13
N VAL A 18 6.37 28.85 -43.31
CA VAL A 18 7.23 28.86 -42.11
C VAL A 18 8.70 28.79 -42.51
N ARG A 19 9.04 27.95 -43.50
CA ARG A 19 10.43 27.78 -43.99
C ARG A 19 11.00 29.06 -44.63
N ASN A 20 10.18 29.85 -45.34
CA ASN A 20 10.60 31.13 -45.94
C ASN A 20 10.79 32.27 -44.93
N ARG A 21 10.18 32.21 -43.73
CA ARG A 21 10.41 33.20 -42.66
C ARG A 21 11.71 32.95 -41.89
N ILE A 22 12.11 31.69 -41.75
CA ILE A 22 13.36 31.31 -41.07
C ILE A 22 14.59 31.66 -41.95
N ALA A 23 14.49 31.50 -43.28
CA ALA A 23 15.58 31.84 -44.20
C ALA A 23 15.89 33.35 -44.30
N ARG A 24 14.94 34.24 -44.00
CA ARG A 24 15.15 35.71 -44.02
C ARG A 24 15.72 36.27 -42.72
N ALA A 25 15.64 35.55 -41.60
CA ALA A 25 16.22 35.97 -40.32
C ALA A 25 17.70 35.60 -40.21
N ALA A 26 18.18 34.61 -40.98
CA ALA A 26 19.56 34.13 -40.93
C ALA A 26 20.57 34.98 -41.72
N THR A 27 20.12 35.90 -42.58
CA THR A 27 21.00 36.74 -43.44
C THR A 27 21.33 38.11 -42.82
N ALA A 28 20.69 38.49 -41.71
CA ALA A 28 20.91 39.79 -41.04
C ALA A 28 21.96 39.74 -39.92
N TRP A 29 22.62 38.59 -39.71
CA TRP A 29 23.55 38.37 -38.60
C TRP A 29 24.88 37.73 -39.05
N ARG A 30 25.41 38.13 -40.21
CA ARG A 30 26.76 37.76 -40.71
C ARG A 30 27.39 38.88 -41.53
N GLY A 31 27.66 40.02 -40.90
CA GLY A 31 28.36 41.12 -41.56
C GLY A 31 28.82 42.17 -40.57
N ALA A 32 29.87 41.87 -39.81
CA ALA A 32 30.89 42.83 -39.33
C ALA A 32 31.72 42.22 -38.19
N THR A 33 32.76 41.47 -38.52
CA THR A 33 33.93 41.29 -37.64
C THR A 33 35.20 41.38 -38.47
N ALA A 34 36.09 42.30 -38.08
CA ALA A 34 37.56 42.29 -38.17
C ALA A 34 38.16 43.55 -38.84
N GLY A 35 39.07 44.23 -38.12
CA GLY A 35 40.06 45.14 -38.74
C GLY A 35 40.60 46.31 -37.89
N GLU A 36 41.50 46.02 -36.94
CA GLU A 36 42.72 46.76 -36.50
C GLU A 36 42.87 48.31 -36.37
N LYS A 37 43.52 48.66 -35.23
CA LYS A 37 44.55 49.69 -34.94
C LYS A 37 44.15 51.10 -34.42
N ALA A 38 44.81 51.46 -33.30
CA ALA A 38 44.74 52.67 -32.47
C ALA A 38 45.48 53.89 -33.11
N PRO A 39 45.72 55.06 -32.44
CA PRO A 39 45.23 55.62 -31.16
C PRO A 39 44.76 57.11 -31.24
N MET A 40 44.12 57.68 -30.19
CA MET A 40 44.39 59.05 -29.67
C MET A 40 43.41 59.49 -28.57
N HIS A 41 43.99 60.04 -27.49
CA HIS A 41 43.36 60.95 -26.53
C HIS A 41 42.86 62.23 -27.23
N ILE A 42 41.77 62.84 -26.72
CA ILE A 42 41.68 64.27 -26.30
C ILE A 42 40.35 64.49 -25.53
N GLU A 43 40.47 65.40 -24.57
CA GLU A 43 39.67 65.91 -23.45
C GLU A 43 38.23 66.49 -23.71
N PRO A 44 37.51 66.95 -22.64
CA PRO A 44 36.06 66.89 -22.52
C PRO A 44 35.34 68.20 -22.91
N ILE A 45 34.06 68.10 -23.30
CA ILE A 45 33.17 69.25 -23.40
C ILE A 45 31.99 69.08 -22.44
N ARG A 46 31.97 69.92 -21.40
CA ARG A 46 30.78 70.25 -20.61
C ARG A 46 29.72 70.83 -21.55
N MET A 47 28.50 70.31 -21.49
CA MET A 47 27.32 71.10 -21.87
C MET A 47 26.18 70.89 -20.89
N THR A 48 25.65 72.04 -20.51
CA THR A 48 24.75 72.36 -19.43
C THR A 48 23.33 71.84 -19.67
N ALA A 49 22.64 71.62 -18.56
CA ALA A 49 21.22 71.30 -18.37
C ALA A 49 20.26 71.66 -19.51
N MET A 50 19.43 70.69 -19.89
CA MET A 50 18.09 70.95 -20.39
C MET A 50 17.09 70.03 -19.67
N VAL A 51 16.34 70.63 -18.75
CA VAL A 51 15.22 70.01 -18.03
C VAL A 51 14.09 69.78 -19.04
N VAL A 52 13.79 68.52 -19.33
CA VAL A 52 12.51 68.13 -19.92
C VAL A 52 11.69 67.45 -18.83
N ARG A 53 10.78 68.23 -18.21
CA ARG A 53 9.69 67.69 -17.39
C ARG A 53 8.75 66.89 -18.29
N GLY A 54 9.03 65.60 -18.43
CA GLY A 54 8.07 64.62 -18.95
C GLY A 54 7.00 64.37 -17.88
N ALA A 55 5.81 64.94 -18.07
CA ALA A 55 4.64 64.67 -17.26
C ALA A 55 4.33 63.17 -17.28
N MET A 56 4.49 62.50 -16.14
CA MET A 56 4.00 61.13 -15.95
C MET A 56 2.48 61.13 -16.11
N LYS A 57 1.97 60.42 -17.12
CA LYS A 57 0.54 60.09 -17.22
C LYS A 57 0.10 59.43 -15.91
N PRO A 58 -1.02 59.84 -15.29
CA PRO A 58 -1.53 59.19 -14.10
C PRO A 58 -1.86 57.72 -14.43
N PRO A 59 -1.60 56.78 -13.51
CA PRO A 59 -1.96 55.38 -13.73
C PRO A 59 -3.46 55.27 -13.99
N ARG A 60 -3.84 54.54 -15.05
CA ARG A 60 -5.26 54.26 -15.40
C ARG A 60 -6.03 53.81 -14.16
N LYS A 61 -7.23 54.34 -13.91
CA LYS A 61 -8.09 54.04 -12.74
C LYS A 61 -8.19 52.54 -12.37
N GLY A 62 -8.16 51.63 -13.35
CA GLY A 62 -8.13 50.18 -13.12
C GLY A 62 -6.87 49.64 -12.41
N ARG A 63 -5.69 50.26 -12.60
CA ARG A 63 -4.45 49.92 -11.87
C ARG A 63 -4.53 50.30 -10.39
N ILE A 64 -5.24 51.38 -10.06
CA ILE A 64 -5.40 51.88 -8.69
C ILE A 64 -6.34 50.97 -7.89
N MET A 65 -7.40 50.45 -8.52
CA MET A 65 -8.36 49.54 -7.90
C MET A 65 -7.78 48.15 -7.64
N ALA A 66 -7.07 47.56 -8.62
CA ALA A 66 -6.37 46.30 -8.45
C ALA A 66 -5.25 46.37 -7.39
N GLY A 67 -4.48 47.48 -7.37
CA GLY A 67 -3.45 47.71 -6.35
C GLY A 67 -4.01 47.81 -4.93
N ARG A 68 -5.18 48.43 -4.74
CA ARG A 68 -5.86 48.54 -3.44
C ARG A 68 -6.41 47.21 -2.91
N ILE A 69 -6.96 46.37 -3.79
CA ILE A 69 -7.46 45.04 -3.42
C ILE A 69 -6.29 44.14 -3.01
N ILE A 70 -5.22 44.11 -3.81
CA ILE A 70 -4.01 43.33 -3.51
C ILE A 70 -3.35 43.79 -2.20
N THR A 71 -3.22 45.10 -1.99
CA THR A 71 -2.65 45.63 -0.72
C THR A 71 -3.53 45.35 0.50
N GLY A 72 -4.84 45.16 0.33
CA GLY A 72 -5.76 44.74 1.40
C GLY A 72 -5.61 43.26 1.78
N LEU A 73 -5.57 42.37 0.77
CA LEU A 73 -5.39 40.92 0.96
C LEU A 73 -4.03 40.55 1.57
N PHE A 74 -2.97 41.30 1.24
CA PHE A 74 -1.62 41.07 1.77
C PHE A 74 -1.35 41.78 3.10
N ARG A 75 -2.39 42.18 3.84
CA ARG A 75 -2.25 42.64 5.23
C ARG A 75 -2.06 41.42 6.14
N PRO A 76 -1.05 41.40 7.04
CA PRO A 76 -0.80 40.26 7.92
C PRO A 76 -2.03 39.75 8.68
N ALA A 77 -2.84 40.67 9.22
CA ALA A 77 -4.05 40.33 9.99
C ALA A 77 -5.15 39.61 9.18
N ILE A 78 -5.07 39.63 7.84
CA ILE A 78 -6.04 38.99 6.95
C ILE A 78 -5.37 37.86 6.18
N GLY A 79 -4.24 38.12 5.53
CA GLY A 79 -3.57 37.18 4.66
C GLY A 79 -3.01 35.96 5.40
N VAL A 80 -2.47 36.12 6.61
CA VAL A 80 -1.91 34.99 7.38
C VAL A 80 -3.01 34.02 7.84
N PRO A 81 -4.09 34.47 8.52
CA PRO A 81 -5.18 33.57 8.87
C PRO A 81 -5.85 32.94 7.64
N LEU A 82 -5.99 33.68 6.54
CA LEU A 82 -6.59 33.17 5.31
C LEU A 82 -5.75 32.02 4.72
N VAL A 83 -4.45 32.21 4.56
CA VAL A 83 -3.54 31.15 4.08
C VAL A 83 -3.55 29.97 5.04
N ALA A 84 -3.47 30.20 6.35
CA ALA A 84 -3.51 29.15 7.37
C ALA A 84 -4.78 28.29 7.25
N THR A 85 -5.94 28.94 7.11
CA THR A 85 -7.23 28.27 6.98
C THR A 85 -7.33 27.47 5.68
N ILE A 86 -6.84 28.03 4.56
CA ILE A 86 -6.86 27.33 3.25
C ILE A 86 -6.02 26.04 3.32
N VAL A 87 -4.82 26.09 3.89
CA VAL A 87 -3.96 24.91 4.03
C VAL A 87 -4.61 23.88 4.94
N ALA A 88 -5.06 24.28 6.12
CA ALA A 88 -5.71 23.39 7.08
C ALA A 88 -6.95 22.72 6.46
N ALA A 89 -7.79 23.48 5.75
CA ALA A 89 -8.96 22.93 5.07
C ALA A 89 -8.59 21.97 3.93
N ALA A 90 -7.56 22.31 3.14
CA ALA A 90 -7.08 21.44 2.07
C ALA A 90 -6.52 20.12 2.62
N GLU A 91 -5.73 20.18 3.70
CA GLU A 91 -5.18 19.00 4.36
C GLU A 91 -6.28 18.12 4.93
N LEU A 92 -7.27 18.68 5.64
CA LEU A 92 -8.42 17.91 6.14
C LEU A 92 -9.24 17.29 5.00
N LEU A 93 -9.48 18.03 3.92
CA LEU A 93 -10.23 17.51 2.77
C LEU A 93 -9.49 16.35 2.12
N VAL A 94 -8.17 16.48 1.92
CA VAL A 94 -7.35 15.40 1.34
C VAL A 94 -7.26 14.22 2.29
N ALA A 95 -6.99 14.46 3.58
CA ALA A 95 -6.91 13.42 4.59
C ALA A 95 -8.24 12.66 4.70
N ASN A 96 -9.38 13.35 4.77
CA ASN A 96 -10.68 12.69 4.84
C ASN A 96 -11.04 11.98 3.53
N ARG A 97 -10.80 12.60 2.37
CA ARG A 97 -11.08 11.96 1.07
C ARG A 97 -10.25 10.70 0.86
N LYS A 98 -8.99 10.71 1.30
CA LYS A 98 -8.06 9.59 1.11
C LYS A 98 -8.24 8.51 2.18
N PHE A 99 -8.31 8.92 3.44
CA PHE A 99 -8.25 8.01 4.59
C PHE A 99 -9.59 7.82 5.28
N GLY A 100 -10.65 8.46 4.81
CA GLY A 100 -11.93 8.44 5.49
C GLY A 100 -11.79 8.80 6.97
N VAL A 101 -10.95 9.78 7.33
CA VAL A 101 -10.63 10.11 8.74
C VAL A 101 -11.90 10.21 9.59
N PHE A 102 -12.98 10.78 9.05
CA PHE A 102 -14.26 10.91 9.74
C PHE A 102 -15.35 9.98 9.20
N THR A 103 -15.11 9.28 8.09
CA THR A 103 -16.14 8.51 7.36
C THR A 103 -15.87 7.01 7.31
N GLY A 104 -14.66 6.56 7.63
CA GLY A 104 -14.18 5.21 7.28
C GLY A 104 -14.09 5.00 5.76
N GLY A 105 -13.90 3.74 5.33
CA GLY A 105 -13.94 3.37 3.92
C GLY A 105 -12.95 2.28 3.49
N PHE A 106 -12.70 2.21 2.17
CA PHE A 106 -11.77 1.25 1.55
C PHE A 106 -10.36 1.35 2.15
N GLY A 107 -9.85 0.26 2.72
CA GLY A 107 -8.50 0.23 3.33
C GLY A 107 -8.36 0.93 4.69
N GLN A 108 -9.46 1.32 5.36
CA GLN A 108 -9.41 2.13 6.59
C GLN A 108 -10.03 1.43 7.80
N SER A 109 -9.20 1.04 8.78
CA SER A 109 -9.60 0.23 9.94
C SER A 109 -10.16 0.99 11.15
N SER A 110 -10.26 2.32 11.07
CA SER A 110 -10.73 3.20 12.16
C SER A 110 -11.25 4.53 11.61
N ALA A 111 -12.21 5.15 12.29
CA ALA A 111 -12.81 6.43 11.92
C ALA A 111 -13.09 7.30 13.15
N VAL A 112 -12.79 8.59 13.06
CA VAL A 112 -13.03 9.61 14.09
C VAL A 112 -14.49 10.05 14.02
N ASP A 113 -15.39 9.33 14.68
CA ASP A 113 -16.84 9.55 14.55
C ASP A 113 -17.55 9.91 15.86
N THR A 114 -16.96 9.65 17.02
CA THR A 114 -17.55 10.06 18.30
C THR A 114 -17.23 11.51 18.65
N PRO A 115 -18.11 12.22 19.40
CA PRO A 115 -17.86 13.61 19.81
C PRO A 115 -16.56 13.80 20.59
N GLY A 116 -16.18 12.80 21.41
CA GLY A 116 -14.94 12.81 22.18
C GLY A 116 -13.70 12.70 21.30
N GLU A 117 -13.72 11.79 20.32
CA GLU A 117 -12.62 11.62 19.37
C GLU A 117 -12.47 12.81 18.45
N ILE A 118 -13.58 13.38 17.97
CA ILE A 118 -13.58 14.60 17.15
C ILE A 118 -12.96 15.77 17.93
N ALA A 119 -13.30 15.93 19.21
CA ALA A 119 -12.73 16.99 20.03
C ALA A 119 -11.21 16.80 20.26
N LEU A 120 -10.78 15.57 20.56
CA LEU A 120 -9.37 15.23 20.73
C LEU A 120 -8.57 15.44 19.44
N PHE A 121 -9.09 14.98 18.30
CA PHE A 121 -8.53 15.19 16.99
C PHE A 121 -8.44 16.69 16.66
N ALA A 122 -9.53 17.45 16.85
CA ALA A 122 -9.54 18.87 16.53
C ALA A 122 -8.51 19.66 17.36
N LEU A 123 -8.35 19.31 18.64
CA LEU A 123 -7.33 19.91 19.51
C LEU A 123 -5.91 19.67 18.97
N GLY A 124 -5.55 18.40 18.71
CA GLY A 124 -4.22 18.06 18.19
C GLY A 124 -3.95 18.68 16.82
N PHE A 125 -4.95 18.67 15.93
CA PHE A 125 -4.87 19.23 14.58
C PHE A 125 -4.60 20.72 14.63
N VAL A 126 -5.40 21.48 15.41
CA VAL A 126 -5.23 22.93 15.55
C VAL A 126 -3.87 23.27 16.17
N LEU A 127 -3.43 22.55 17.20
CA LEU A 127 -2.12 22.76 17.82
C LEU A 127 -0.97 22.57 16.81
N ALA A 128 -0.99 21.48 16.03
CA ALA A 128 0.03 21.21 15.03
C ALA A 128 0.06 22.29 13.94
N GLN A 129 -1.10 22.65 13.39
CA GLN A 129 -1.20 23.70 12.36
C GLN A 129 -0.72 25.05 12.86
N LEU A 130 -1.13 25.45 14.07
CA LEU A 130 -0.71 26.71 14.67
C LEU A 130 0.79 26.75 14.93
N ALA A 131 1.38 25.67 15.44
CA ALA A 131 2.81 25.60 15.75
C ALA A 131 3.67 25.81 14.49
N ILE A 132 3.36 25.09 13.40
CA ILE A 132 4.08 25.21 12.12
C ILE A 132 3.83 26.57 11.48
N ALA A 133 2.57 27.06 11.46
CA ALA A 133 2.25 28.36 10.89
C ALA A 133 2.97 29.50 11.62
N LEU A 134 3.06 29.47 12.95
CA LEU A 134 3.79 30.50 13.72
C LEU A 134 5.29 30.47 13.47
N LEU A 135 5.89 29.28 13.33
CA LEU A 135 7.30 29.14 12.98
C LEU A 135 7.56 29.68 11.56
N ALA A 136 6.74 29.28 10.59
CA ALA A 136 6.83 29.76 9.21
C ALA A 136 6.63 31.28 9.12
N TRP A 137 5.72 31.85 9.92
CA TRP A 137 5.54 33.30 10.03
C TRP A 137 6.79 34.00 10.53
N LYS A 138 7.48 33.47 11.55
CA LYS A 138 8.75 34.04 12.03
C LYS A 138 9.85 33.98 10.97
N ILE A 139 9.95 32.87 10.24
CA ILE A 139 10.93 32.72 9.15
C ILE A 139 10.61 33.72 8.04
N ALA A 140 9.35 33.79 7.59
CA ALA A 140 8.89 34.73 6.59
C ALA A 140 9.17 36.19 6.99
N ALA A 141 8.86 36.56 8.24
CA ALA A 141 9.09 37.90 8.75
C ALA A 141 10.58 38.23 8.90
N ARG A 142 11.43 37.22 9.14
CA ARG A 142 12.89 37.37 9.13
C ARG A 142 13.43 37.58 7.71
N LEU A 143 12.91 36.85 6.73
CA LEU A 143 13.31 36.98 5.32
C LEU A 143 12.88 38.33 4.71
N ALA A 144 11.70 38.84 5.08
CA ALA A 144 11.17 40.10 4.57
C ALA A 144 11.44 41.34 5.44
N ARG A 145 12.39 41.29 6.39
CA ARG A 145 12.70 42.43 7.28
C ARG A 145 12.91 43.74 6.52
N ALA A 146 13.65 43.69 5.41
CA ALA A 146 13.93 44.84 4.56
C ALA A 146 12.86 45.11 3.49
N SER A 147 11.90 44.20 3.29
CA SER A 147 10.93 44.21 2.20
C SER A 147 9.49 44.54 2.65
N GLY A 148 9.25 44.61 3.97
CA GLY A 148 7.99 45.07 4.56
C GLY A 148 6.92 43.99 4.76
N ALA A 149 5.79 44.40 5.35
CA ALA A 149 4.73 43.51 5.83
C ALA A 149 4.07 42.68 4.72
N GLN A 150 3.87 43.26 3.54
CA GLN A 150 3.23 42.58 2.41
C GLN A 150 4.13 41.49 1.81
N ALA A 151 5.43 41.75 1.73
CA ALA A 151 6.41 40.73 1.33
C ALA A 151 6.45 39.57 2.35
N THR A 152 6.30 39.88 3.64
CA THR A 152 6.21 38.86 4.69
C THR A 152 5.02 37.93 4.49
N VAL A 153 3.83 38.46 4.17
CA VAL A 153 2.65 37.63 3.86
C VAL A 153 2.89 36.76 2.62
N LEU A 154 3.58 37.27 1.60
CA LEU A 154 3.95 36.48 0.43
C LEU A 154 4.92 35.34 0.77
N HIS A 155 5.97 35.60 1.57
CA HIS A 155 6.87 34.54 2.02
C HIS A 155 6.16 33.51 2.89
N PHE A 156 5.23 33.93 3.75
CA PHE A 156 4.41 33.01 4.53
C PHE A 156 3.51 32.15 3.63
N ALA A 157 2.81 32.77 2.68
CA ALA A 157 1.99 32.08 1.68
C ALA A 157 2.79 31.06 0.86
N PHE A 158 4.08 31.33 0.64
CA PHE A 158 4.97 30.40 -0.04
C PHE A 158 5.49 29.28 0.87
N LEU A 159 6.13 29.64 1.99
CA LEU A 159 6.80 28.71 2.90
C LEU A 159 5.85 27.79 3.64
N TYR A 160 4.71 28.31 4.09
CA TYR A 160 3.69 27.50 4.75
C TYR A 160 2.64 27.05 3.74
N GLY A 161 2.04 27.99 3.00
CA GLY A 161 0.97 27.69 2.05
C GLY A 161 1.40 26.72 0.95
N GLY A 162 2.28 27.20 0.07
CA GLY A 162 2.62 26.47 -1.13
C GLY A 162 3.52 25.25 -0.89
N ILE A 163 4.44 25.26 0.10
CA ILE A 163 5.19 24.04 0.46
C ILE A 163 4.24 22.97 1.01
N SER A 164 3.33 23.31 1.93
CA SER A 164 2.39 22.32 2.46
C SER A 164 1.50 21.75 1.36
N LEU A 165 0.98 22.59 0.45
CA LEU A 165 0.17 22.12 -0.68
C LEU A 165 0.99 21.29 -1.68
N LEU A 166 2.26 21.64 -1.92
CA LEU A 166 3.15 20.86 -2.77
C LEU A 166 3.43 19.49 -2.16
N VAL A 167 3.80 19.44 -0.87
CA VAL A 167 4.02 18.18 -0.16
C VAL A 167 2.75 17.34 -0.14
N LEU A 168 1.59 17.94 0.17
CA LEU A 168 0.30 17.25 0.13
C LEU A 168 -0.02 16.69 -1.26
N SER A 169 0.30 17.43 -2.32
CA SER A 169 0.08 17.00 -3.71
C SER A 169 1.02 15.85 -4.12
N LEU A 170 2.30 15.95 -3.75
CA LEU A 170 3.30 14.91 -3.99
C LEU A 170 2.96 13.64 -3.20
N GLN A 171 2.59 13.80 -1.93
CA GLN A 171 2.15 12.72 -1.08
C GLN A 171 0.89 12.04 -1.63
N TYR A 172 -0.07 12.81 -2.15
CA TYR A 172 -1.26 12.24 -2.80
C TYR A 172 -0.93 11.50 -4.10
N GLN A 173 -0.07 12.05 -4.96
CA GLN A 173 0.34 11.37 -6.19
C GLN A 173 1.08 10.07 -5.88
N LEU A 174 2.05 10.09 -4.96
CA LEU A 174 2.82 8.90 -4.59
C LEU A 174 1.89 7.83 -3.99
N HIS A 175 0.98 8.20 -3.09
CA HIS A 175 0.04 7.25 -2.49
C HIS A 175 -1.13 6.85 -3.39
N SER A 176 -1.41 7.53 -4.51
CA SER A 176 -2.40 7.02 -5.47
C SER A 176 -1.99 5.66 -6.06
N TYR A 177 -0.71 5.30 -5.91
CA TYR A 177 -0.13 4.02 -6.27
C TYR A 177 0.05 3.07 -5.07
N PHE A 178 -0.04 3.56 -3.82
CA PHE A 178 0.31 2.80 -2.61
C PHE A 178 -0.65 3.09 -1.43
N SER A 179 -1.26 2.04 -0.86
CA SER A 179 -2.02 2.16 0.39
C SER A 179 -1.09 2.47 1.57
N ASP A 180 -1.64 2.99 2.68
CA ASP A 180 -0.84 3.37 3.87
C ASP A 180 -0.11 2.19 4.54
N ALA A 181 -0.43 0.95 4.15
CA ALA A 181 0.26 -0.26 4.60
C ALA A 181 1.57 -0.52 3.84
N VAL A 182 1.84 0.19 2.75
CA VAL A 182 3.05 0.00 1.95
C VAL A 182 4.17 0.86 2.52
N SER A 183 4.92 0.31 3.47
CA SER A 183 6.18 0.91 3.90
C SER A 183 7.22 0.85 2.76
N PHE A 184 8.25 1.70 2.83
CA PHE A 184 9.38 1.62 1.88
C PHE A 184 10.05 0.23 1.91
N ALA A 185 9.99 -0.47 3.06
CA ALA A 185 10.43 -1.85 3.20
C ALA A 185 9.54 -2.84 2.43
N LEU A 186 8.22 -2.64 2.44
CA LEU A 186 7.28 -3.43 1.63
C LEU A 186 7.46 -3.13 0.14
N LEU A 187 7.70 -1.88 -0.25
CA LEU A 187 8.08 -1.46 -1.60
C LEU A 187 9.36 -2.14 -2.10
N LYS A 188 10.37 -2.23 -1.23
CA LYS A 188 11.61 -2.95 -1.50
C LYS A 188 11.35 -4.46 -1.67
N GLN A 189 10.46 -5.06 -0.88
CA GLN A 189 10.09 -6.48 -1.03
C GLN A 189 9.19 -6.74 -2.26
N LEU A 190 8.29 -5.83 -2.60
CA LEU A 190 7.44 -5.89 -3.79
C LEU A 190 8.23 -5.67 -5.08
N GLY A 191 9.33 -4.92 -5.02
CA GLY A 191 10.29 -4.69 -6.11
C GLY A 191 11.47 -5.68 -6.15
N GLY A 192 11.31 -6.91 -5.65
CA GLY A 192 12.35 -7.96 -5.78
C GLY A 192 13.57 -7.78 -4.86
N GLY A 193 13.47 -6.97 -3.81
CA GLY A 193 14.50 -6.79 -2.79
C GLY A 193 15.54 -5.71 -3.08
N SER A 194 15.56 -5.11 -4.28
CA SER A 194 16.57 -4.12 -4.68
C SER A 194 16.12 -2.67 -4.49
N ALA A 195 16.97 -1.86 -3.84
CA ALA A 195 16.77 -0.42 -3.71
C ALA A 195 16.85 0.32 -5.06
N THR A 196 17.53 -0.26 -6.06
CA THR A 196 17.62 0.35 -7.41
C THR A 196 16.32 0.24 -8.18
N ASP A 197 15.57 -0.85 -8.00
CA ASP A 197 14.33 -1.09 -8.72
C ASP A 197 13.19 -0.27 -8.12
N ALA A 198 13.17 -0.10 -6.79
CA ALA A 198 12.32 0.88 -6.11
C ALA A 198 12.60 2.33 -6.56
N LEU A 199 13.87 2.68 -6.81
CA LEU A 199 14.24 4.01 -7.32
C LEU A 199 13.87 4.21 -8.79
N LEU A 200 14.01 3.15 -9.61
CA LEU A 200 13.59 3.15 -11.01
C LEU A 200 12.07 3.25 -11.13
N PHE A 201 11.33 2.60 -10.24
CA PHE A 201 9.89 2.68 -10.11
C PHE A 201 9.41 4.10 -9.78
N ALA A 202 10.16 4.85 -8.96
CA ALA A 202 9.83 6.22 -8.56
C ALA A 202 10.54 7.32 -9.38
N LYS A 203 11.32 6.96 -10.41
CA LYS A 203 12.21 7.89 -11.11
C LYS A 203 11.45 9.01 -11.81
N ASN A 204 10.34 8.70 -12.48
CA ASN A 204 9.58 9.70 -13.23
C ASN A 204 8.89 10.69 -12.27
N GLU A 205 8.49 10.20 -11.11
CA GLU A 205 7.79 10.89 -10.04
C GLU A 205 8.74 11.83 -9.29
N ILE A 206 9.98 11.37 -9.01
CA ILE A 206 11.04 12.21 -8.44
C ILE A 206 11.36 13.37 -9.40
N MET A 207 11.48 13.09 -10.70
CA MET A 207 11.75 14.14 -11.69
C MET A 207 10.59 15.12 -11.84
N LEU A 208 9.34 14.65 -11.80
CA LEU A 208 8.15 15.50 -11.75
C LEU A 208 8.11 16.35 -10.48
N GLY A 209 8.46 15.78 -9.33
CA GLY A 209 8.54 16.49 -8.05
C GLY A 209 9.61 17.59 -8.05
N LEU A 210 10.80 17.30 -8.59
CA LEU A 210 11.87 18.29 -8.76
C LEU A 210 11.47 19.40 -9.74
N ALA A 211 10.80 19.05 -10.84
CA ALA A 211 10.29 20.03 -11.80
C ALA A 211 9.19 20.93 -11.18
N ALA A 212 8.27 20.34 -10.42
CA ALA A 212 7.23 21.07 -9.70
C ALA A 212 7.84 22.02 -8.66
N LEU A 213 8.85 21.56 -7.91
CA LEU A 213 9.58 22.40 -6.95
C LEU A 213 10.30 23.56 -7.64
N ALA A 214 10.98 23.30 -8.76
CA ALA A 214 11.66 24.34 -9.53
C ALA A 214 10.68 25.39 -10.08
N ALA A 215 9.55 24.95 -10.67
CA ALA A 215 8.49 25.82 -11.15
C ALA A 215 7.87 26.64 -10.00
N PHE A 216 7.67 26.02 -8.84
CA PHE A 216 7.15 26.64 -7.63
C PHE A 216 8.10 27.75 -7.11
N LEU A 217 9.40 27.46 -7.01
CA LEU A 217 10.43 28.45 -6.64
C LEU A 217 10.52 29.62 -7.64
N LEU A 218 10.42 29.33 -8.94
CA LEU A 218 10.38 30.37 -9.97
C LEU A 218 9.13 31.24 -9.84
N ALA A 219 7.96 30.64 -9.64
CA ALA A 219 6.70 31.37 -9.46
C ALA A 219 6.77 32.31 -8.26
N TRP A 220 7.37 31.86 -7.14
CA TRP A 220 7.62 32.72 -5.99
C TRP A 220 8.55 33.87 -6.27
N TRP A 221 9.67 33.63 -6.95
CA TRP A 221 10.60 34.69 -7.31
C TRP A 221 9.94 35.74 -8.22
N VAL A 222 9.14 35.30 -9.19
CA VAL A 222 8.36 36.19 -10.07
C VAL A 222 7.32 36.97 -9.26
N ALA A 223 6.57 36.30 -8.37
CA ALA A 223 5.56 36.92 -7.52
C ALA A 223 6.18 37.95 -6.57
N ALA A 224 7.33 37.67 -5.99
CA ALA A 224 8.06 38.60 -5.12
C ALA A 224 8.49 39.86 -5.88
N ARG A 225 9.02 39.69 -7.10
CA ARG A 225 9.39 40.83 -7.97
C ARG A 225 8.17 41.63 -8.42
N LEU A 226 7.06 40.97 -8.75
CA LEU A 226 5.84 41.64 -9.18
C LEU A 226 5.20 42.39 -8.01
N LEU A 227 5.14 41.79 -6.83
CA LEU A 227 4.61 42.42 -5.61
C LEU A 227 5.41 43.67 -5.28
N HIS A 228 6.75 43.61 -5.32
CA HIS A 228 7.61 44.77 -5.09
C HIS A 228 7.33 45.90 -6.09
N ARG A 229 7.12 45.57 -7.38
CA ARG A 229 6.75 46.55 -8.41
C ARG A 229 5.36 47.17 -8.21
N LEU A 230 4.40 46.42 -7.69
CA LEU A 230 3.01 46.85 -7.52
C LEU A 230 2.76 47.62 -6.22
N THR A 231 3.49 47.30 -5.17
CA THR A 231 3.29 47.84 -3.82
C THR A 231 4.28 48.95 -3.45
N GLY A 232 5.36 49.11 -4.23
CA GLY A 232 6.39 50.12 -3.98
C GLY A 232 7.24 49.82 -2.74
N PRO A 233 8.14 50.75 -2.35
CA PRO A 233 8.94 50.62 -1.14
C PRO A 233 8.02 50.59 0.09
N GLN A 234 8.13 49.54 0.89
CA GLN A 234 7.41 49.39 2.15
C GLN A 234 8.36 49.74 3.31
N PRO A 235 7.84 50.27 4.43
CA PRO A 235 8.66 50.47 5.62
C PRO A 235 9.19 49.12 6.11
N ALA A 236 10.44 49.13 6.60
CA ALA A 236 11.02 47.98 7.26
C ALA A 236 10.16 47.58 8.46
N ILE A 237 10.03 46.27 8.69
CA ILE A 237 9.31 45.78 9.87
C ILE A 237 10.28 45.88 11.04
N ASP A 238 10.09 46.90 11.88
CA ASP A 238 10.84 47.02 13.12
C ASP A 238 10.57 45.82 14.03
N ALA A 239 11.67 45.32 14.59
CA ALA A 239 11.87 44.07 15.30
C ALA A 239 10.59 43.35 15.76
N ILE A 240 10.45 42.11 15.30
CA ILE A 240 9.65 41.04 15.88
C ILE A 240 10.12 40.79 17.34
N ARG A 241 9.83 41.73 18.26
CA ARG A 241 10.40 41.75 19.62
C ARG A 241 9.55 41.02 20.65
N SER A 242 8.27 40.78 20.37
CA SER A 242 7.35 40.13 21.31
C SER A 242 6.61 38.97 20.63
N GLY A 243 6.55 37.83 21.31
CA GLY A 243 5.80 36.64 20.87
C GLY A 243 6.59 35.34 20.84
N TRP A 244 7.91 35.34 21.15
CA TRP A 244 8.64 34.06 21.34
C TRP A 244 8.09 33.27 22.53
N HIS A 245 7.59 33.93 23.58
CA HIS A 245 6.90 33.28 24.69
C HIS A 245 5.58 32.62 24.24
N MET A 246 4.82 33.24 23.34
CA MET A 246 3.57 32.66 22.81
C MET A 246 3.87 31.48 21.89
N ILE A 247 4.91 31.59 21.04
CA ILE A 247 5.37 30.46 20.22
C ILE A 247 5.86 29.35 21.13
N ALA A 248 6.72 29.64 22.11
CA ALA A 248 7.20 28.64 23.06
C ALA A 248 6.04 27.99 23.81
N ALA A 249 5.02 28.74 24.24
CA ALA A 249 3.84 28.18 24.89
C ALA A 249 3.05 27.25 23.96
N ILE A 250 2.81 27.63 22.70
CA ILE A 250 2.11 26.78 21.72
C ILE A 250 2.93 25.53 21.39
N TRP A 251 4.24 25.68 21.24
CA TRP A 251 5.13 24.54 21.01
C TRP A 251 5.22 23.63 22.23
N LEU A 252 5.19 24.16 23.45
CA LEU A 252 5.11 23.37 24.68
C LEU A 252 3.77 22.61 24.78
N LEU A 253 2.66 23.26 24.42
CA LEU A 253 1.35 22.61 24.35
C LEU A 253 1.32 21.52 23.28
N LEU A 254 1.91 21.77 22.11
CA LEU A 254 2.05 20.78 21.05
C LEU A 254 2.88 19.58 21.53
N VAL A 255 4.05 19.82 22.12
CA VAL A 255 4.89 18.76 22.69
C VAL A 255 4.09 17.99 23.73
N GLY A 256 3.46 18.66 24.70
CA GLY A 256 2.57 18.01 25.66
C GLY A 256 1.46 17.18 25.00
N GLY A 257 0.87 17.67 23.91
CA GLY A 257 -0.11 16.95 23.10
C GLY A 257 0.48 15.70 22.43
N LEU A 258 1.67 15.79 21.82
CA LEU A 258 2.38 14.67 21.21
C LEU A 258 2.74 13.59 22.22
N PHE A 259 2.92 13.95 23.49
CA PHE A 259 3.11 12.99 24.58
C PHE A 259 1.77 12.38 25.07
N VAL A 260 0.76 13.21 25.32
CA VAL A 260 -0.46 12.78 26.01
C VAL A 260 -1.47 12.11 25.07
N ILE A 261 -1.73 12.70 23.89
CA ILE A 261 -2.81 12.26 23.00
C ILE A 261 -2.61 10.81 22.51
N PRO A 262 -1.42 10.39 22.05
CA PRO A 262 -1.22 8.99 21.64
C PRO A 262 -1.43 7.98 22.77
N ARG A 263 -1.14 8.37 24.02
CA ARG A 263 -1.31 7.52 25.22
C ARG A 263 -2.78 7.39 25.66
N ILE A 264 -3.63 8.35 25.31
CA ILE A 264 -5.09 8.22 25.49
C ILE A 264 -5.64 7.14 24.54
N GLY A 265 -5.03 7.00 23.36
CA GLY A 265 -5.47 6.06 22.33
C GLY A 265 -6.79 6.48 21.66
N GLY A 266 -7.50 5.50 21.10
CA GLY A 266 -8.76 5.71 20.37
C GLY A 266 -8.58 6.24 18.95
N ASP A 267 -9.69 6.39 18.22
CA ASP A 267 -9.64 6.70 16.79
C ASP A 267 -9.21 8.16 16.55
N GLY A 268 -9.51 9.07 17.49
CA GLY A 268 -9.07 10.47 17.44
C GLY A 268 -7.55 10.64 17.41
N ALA A 269 -6.81 9.89 18.23
CA ALA A 269 -5.35 9.89 18.22
C ALA A 269 -4.79 9.29 16.92
N ARG A 270 -5.34 8.16 16.47
CA ARG A 270 -4.95 7.53 15.19
C ARG A 270 -5.25 8.40 13.98
N GLY A 271 -6.35 9.15 14.01
CA GLY A 271 -6.70 10.12 12.98
C GLY A 271 -5.64 11.21 12.83
N LEU A 272 -5.03 11.67 13.93
CA LEU A 272 -3.96 12.65 13.91
C LEU A 272 -2.68 12.15 13.24
N GLU A 273 -2.38 10.85 13.32
CA GLU A 273 -1.23 10.25 12.62
C GLU A 273 -1.34 10.29 11.10
N ARG A 274 -2.52 10.63 10.57
CA ARG A 274 -2.80 10.84 9.14
C ARG A 274 -2.72 12.31 8.73
N ILE A 275 -2.46 13.20 9.69
CA ILE A 275 -2.23 14.62 9.48
C ILE A 275 -0.73 14.85 9.36
N MET A 276 -0.31 15.41 8.25
CA MET A 276 1.09 15.59 7.87
C MET A 276 1.86 16.38 8.93
N ALA A 277 1.27 17.49 9.40
CA ALA A 277 1.88 18.33 10.43
C ALA A 277 2.12 17.57 11.73
N TRP A 278 1.12 16.82 12.20
CA TRP A 278 1.20 16.05 13.44
C TRP A 278 2.20 14.92 13.33
N GLN A 279 2.11 14.13 12.26
CA GLN A 279 3.00 13.00 12.01
C GLN A 279 4.47 13.45 11.93
N ALA A 280 4.78 14.46 11.12
CA ALA A 280 6.16 14.93 10.96
C ALA A 280 6.77 15.44 12.28
N LEU A 281 5.97 16.10 13.12
CA LEU A 281 6.42 16.59 14.43
C LEU A 281 6.55 15.45 15.45
N GLY A 282 5.66 14.47 15.41
CA GLY A 282 5.75 13.25 16.22
C GLY A 282 7.01 12.44 15.89
N ASP A 283 7.28 12.23 14.60
CA ASP A 283 8.46 11.49 14.12
C ASP A 283 9.76 12.22 14.50
N LEU A 284 9.80 13.55 14.37
CA LEU A 284 10.95 14.36 14.81
C LEU A 284 11.17 14.27 16.32
N LEU A 285 10.10 14.26 17.11
CA LEU A 285 10.18 14.12 18.56
C LEU A 285 10.61 12.71 18.96
N SER A 286 10.12 11.68 18.27
CA SER A 286 10.58 10.30 18.42
C SER A 286 12.09 10.22 18.22
N LEU A 287 12.57 10.68 17.06
CA LEU A 287 14.01 10.71 16.73
C LEU A 287 14.84 11.52 17.73
N ALA A 288 14.30 12.61 18.27
CA ALA A 288 15.01 13.43 19.26
C ALA A 288 15.00 12.84 20.68
N SER A 289 14.19 11.81 20.92
CA SER A 289 14.03 11.15 22.23
C SER A 289 14.36 9.66 22.24
N ASP A 290 14.87 9.15 21.12
CA ASP A 290 15.53 7.84 20.99
C ASP A 290 16.96 7.96 21.57
N PHE A 291 17.11 7.73 22.87
CA PHE A 291 18.38 7.99 23.57
C PHE A 291 19.36 6.81 23.50
N ASP A 292 18.88 5.60 23.30
CA ASP A 292 19.67 4.36 23.22
C ASP A 292 19.85 3.86 21.78
N GLY A 293 19.11 4.40 20.81
CA GLY A 293 19.32 4.16 19.37
C GLY A 293 18.61 2.91 18.86
N ASP A 294 17.56 2.46 19.54
CA ASP A 294 16.75 1.30 19.13
C ASP A 294 15.72 1.64 18.02
N GLY A 295 15.56 2.93 17.71
CA GLY A 295 14.65 3.46 16.68
C GLY A 295 13.28 3.89 17.20
N TYR A 296 13.03 3.80 18.51
CA TYR A 296 11.81 4.21 19.18
C TYR A 296 12.10 5.35 20.17
N GLY A 297 11.09 6.18 20.42
CA GLY A 297 11.24 7.33 21.30
C GLY A 297 9.99 7.56 22.13
N LEU A 298 10.00 8.67 22.87
CA LEU A 298 8.94 8.99 23.82
C LEU A 298 7.61 9.46 23.18
N ALA A 299 7.61 9.65 21.87
CA ALA A 299 6.48 10.13 21.07
C ALA A 299 6.48 9.45 19.68
N GLY A 300 5.41 9.67 18.91
CA GLY A 300 5.22 9.04 17.61
C GLY A 300 4.13 7.97 17.65
N ARG A 301 4.09 7.12 16.62
CA ARG A 301 3.07 6.07 16.47
C ARG A 301 3.24 4.92 17.46
N VAL A 302 4.49 4.59 17.74
CA VAL A 302 4.87 3.55 18.70
C VAL A 302 5.78 4.22 19.72
N ILE A 303 5.38 4.15 20.99
CA ILE A 303 6.08 4.80 22.10
C ILE A 303 6.99 3.78 22.75
N ASP A 304 8.22 4.19 23.04
CA ASP A 304 9.13 3.39 23.85
C ASP A 304 8.87 3.57 25.37
N PRO A 305 8.50 2.49 26.08
CA PRO A 305 8.42 2.50 27.54
C PRO A 305 9.78 2.49 28.25
N TYR A 306 10.87 2.11 27.60
CA TYR A 306 12.22 1.99 28.19
C TYR A 306 13.28 2.78 27.39
N PRO A 307 13.18 4.12 27.32
CA PRO A 307 13.99 5.03 26.48
C PRO A 307 15.48 5.09 26.77
N PHE A 308 16.00 4.21 27.61
CA PHE A 308 17.40 4.15 28.03
C PHE A 308 17.91 2.70 28.11
N ASP A 309 17.19 1.74 27.54
CA ASP A 309 17.49 0.31 27.57
C ASP A 309 17.30 -0.30 26.18
N GLU A 310 18.38 -0.33 25.39
CA GLU A 310 18.38 -0.84 23.99
C GLU A 310 17.87 -2.29 23.85
N ALA A 311 17.80 -3.05 24.94
CA ALA A 311 17.31 -4.42 24.92
C ALA A 311 15.78 -4.50 25.03
N ARG A 312 15.12 -3.45 25.54
CA ARG A 312 13.70 -3.46 25.86
C ARG A 312 13.00 -2.37 25.08
N HIS A 313 12.37 -2.74 23.98
CA HIS A 313 11.76 -1.77 23.10
C HIS A 313 10.56 -2.37 22.38
N PRO A 314 9.66 -1.53 21.82
CA PRO A 314 8.54 -2.03 21.07
C PRO A 314 8.98 -2.97 19.93
N LEU A 315 8.28 -4.10 19.77
CA LEU A 315 8.62 -5.15 18.80
C LEU A 315 10.00 -5.80 19.00
N ALA A 316 10.65 -5.66 20.16
CA ALA A 316 11.79 -6.50 20.50
C ALA A 316 11.37 -7.98 20.48
N LEU A 317 12.29 -8.89 20.15
CA LEU A 317 12.00 -10.33 20.29
C LEU A 317 12.44 -10.72 21.69
N ASP A 318 11.53 -11.26 22.51
CA ASP A 318 11.95 -11.63 23.86
C ASP A 318 12.96 -12.76 23.83
N VAL A 319 13.91 -12.69 24.75
CA VAL A 319 14.99 -13.68 24.85
C VAL A 319 14.57 -14.77 25.83
N PRO A 320 14.26 -15.99 25.36
CA PRO A 320 13.63 -16.99 26.21
C PRO A 320 14.47 -17.38 27.43
N GLY A 321 13.87 -17.31 28.61
CA GLY A 321 14.43 -17.74 29.89
C GLY A 321 15.37 -16.74 30.54
N ASN A 322 15.41 -15.48 30.10
CA ASN A 322 16.24 -14.44 30.73
C ASN A 322 15.51 -13.63 31.82
N GLY A 323 14.21 -13.88 32.02
CA GLY A 323 13.35 -13.20 32.99
C GLY A 323 12.98 -11.75 32.62
N ILE A 324 13.24 -11.32 31.39
CA ILE A 324 12.93 -9.99 30.87
C ILE A 324 11.78 -10.13 29.87
N ASP A 325 10.91 -9.13 29.89
CA ASP A 325 9.88 -8.89 28.88
C ASP A 325 10.39 -7.69 28.07
N GLU A 326 10.96 -7.99 26.91
CA GLU A 326 11.66 -7.04 26.06
C GLU A 326 10.67 -6.14 25.33
N ASP A 327 9.53 -6.67 24.86
CA ASP A 327 8.56 -5.88 24.08
C ASP A 327 7.29 -5.48 24.85
N GLY A 328 7.11 -6.00 26.07
CA GLY A 328 5.95 -5.76 26.93
C GLY A 328 4.78 -6.71 26.71
N TYR A 329 4.96 -7.75 25.90
CA TYR A 329 3.96 -8.74 25.54
C TYR A 329 4.43 -10.15 25.90
N GLY A 330 3.53 -10.99 26.41
CA GLY A 330 3.81 -12.40 26.69
C GLY A 330 4.66 -12.67 27.93
N GLY A 331 5.37 -11.67 28.48
CA GLY A 331 6.37 -11.88 29.52
C GLY A 331 7.64 -12.54 28.95
N ASP A 332 8.47 -13.15 29.80
CA ASP A 332 9.64 -13.92 29.33
C ASP A 332 9.19 -15.11 28.46
N LEU A 333 9.48 -15.03 27.17
CA LEU A 333 8.94 -15.94 26.16
C LEU A 333 9.25 -17.41 26.44
N ALA A 334 8.23 -18.25 26.36
CA ALA A 334 8.40 -19.69 26.33
C ALA A 334 8.88 -20.15 24.94
N LEU A 335 9.92 -21.00 24.92
CA LEU A 335 10.35 -21.67 23.68
C LEU A 335 9.26 -22.64 23.20
N VAL A 336 8.57 -22.26 22.12
CA VAL A 336 7.60 -23.13 21.43
C VAL A 336 8.19 -23.75 20.16
N PRO A 337 7.77 -24.96 19.76
CA PRO A 337 8.17 -25.53 18.48
C PRO A 337 7.76 -24.62 17.30
N VAL A 338 8.68 -24.40 16.37
CA VAL A 338 8.47 -23.63 15.13
C VAL A 338 8.12 -24.60 14.00
N PRO A 339 7.26 -24.25 13.03
CA PRO A 339 7.10 -25.06 11.83
C PRO A 339 8.41 -25.01 11.08
N GLY A 340 9.08 -26.16 10.98
CA GLY A 340 10.17 -26.31 10.03
C GLY A 340 9.60 -26.41 8.62
N THR A 341 10.34 -25.88 7.65
CA THR A 341 10.05 -26.17 6.24
C THR A 341 10.21 -27.66 6.02
N LEU A 342 9.16 -28.31 5.50
CA LEU A 342 9.22 -29.73 5.17
C LEU A 342 10.29 -29.97 4.11
N PRO A 343 11.09 -31.05 4.24
CA PRO A 343 12.05 -31.42 3.20
C PRO A 343 11.31 -31.70 1.89
N GLU A 344 12.03 -31.57 0.78
CA GLU A 344 11.48 -31.98 -0.52
C GLU A 344 11.15 -33.47 -0.49
N THR A 345 9.94 -33.80 -0.90
CA THR A 345 9.38 -35.15 -0.88
C THR A 345 8.84 -35.47 -2.29
N PRO A 346 9.71 -35.83 -3.25
CA PRO A 346 9.27 -36.20 -4.59
C PRO A 346 8.38 -37.44 -4.55
N LEU A 347 7.45 -37.54 -5.49
CA LEU A 347 6.47 -38.62 -5.56
C LEU A 347 7.09 -39.91 -6.08
N SER A 348 6.82 -41.00 -5.35
CA SER A 348 7.11 -42.37 -5.78
C SER A 348 5.80 -43.11 -6.12
N GLY A 349 5.80 -43.92 -7.18
CA GLY A 349 4.65 -44.77 -7.53
C GLY A 349 3.67 -44.13 -8.53
N LYS A 350 2.35 -44.36 -8.34
CA LYS A 350 1.31 -43.83 -9.24
C LYS A 350 1.25 -42.31 -9.12
N LYS A 351 1.27 -41.63 -10.26
CA LYS A 351 1.30 -40.16 -10.37
C LYS A 351 0.01 -39.68 -11.04
N PRO A 352 -1.08 -39.45 -10.29
CA PRO A 352 -2.27 -38.84 -10.87
C PRO A 352 -1.98 -37.41 -11.32
N HIS A 353 -2.75 -36.88 -12.27
CA HIS A 353 -2.66 -35.47 -12.62
C HIS A 353 -3.09 -34.62 -11.42
N LEU A 354 -2.46 -33.46 -11.24
CA LEU A 354 -2.83 -32.47 -10.26
C LEU A 354 -3.34 -31.23 -10.97
N VAL A 355 -4.54 -30.77 -10.60
CA VAL A 355 -5.05 -29.47 -11.02
C VAL A 355 -5.34 -28.66 -9.75
N ILE A 356 -4.72 -27.48 -9.63
CA ILE A 356 -5.00 -26.53 -8.55
C ILE A 356 -5.66 -25.30 -9.15
N VAL A 357 -6.83 -24.92 -8.63
CA VAL A 357 -7.54 -23.70 -8.99
C VAL A 357 -7.60 -22.79 -7.77
N VAL A 358 -6.97 -21.63 -7.87
CA VAL A 358 -7.07 -20.56 -6.86
C VAL A 358 -8.09 -19.54 -7.34
N LEU A 359 -9.09 -19.28 -6.51
CA LEU A 359 -10.09 -18.23 -6.69
C LEU A 359 -9.68 -17.01 -5.86
N GLU A 360 -9.24 -15.95 -6.54
CA GLU A 360 -8.80 -14.70 -5.95
C GLU A 360 -9.80 -14.16 -4.92
N SER A 361 -9.30 -13.69 -3.77
CA SER A 361 -10.06 -12.99 -2.74
C SER A 361 -11.36 -13.71 -2.30
N THR A 362 -11.42 -15.04 -2.44
CA THR A 362 -12.64 -15.82 -2.20
C THR A 362 -12.73 -16.31 -0.76
N ARG A 363 -13.74 -15.80 -0.05
CA ARG A 363 -14.00 -16.09 1.37
C ARG A 363 -14.44 -17.53 1.63
N ALA A 364 -14.22 -17.99 2.85
CA ALA A 364 -14.66 -19.30 3.35
C ALA A 364 -16.19 -19.50 3.23
N ASP A 365 -16.96 -18.42 3.39
CA ASP A 365 -18.43 -18.48 3.37
C ASP A 365 -19.03 -18.63 1.98
N VAL A 366 -18.21 -18.87 0.94
CA VAL A 366 -18.66 -19.30 -0.40
C VAL A 366 -19.33 -20.68 -0.36
N LEU A 367 -18.83 -21.60 0.48
CA LEU A 367 -19.39 -22.94 0.62
C LEU A 367 -20.76 -22.87 1.28
N GLY A 368 -21.80 -23.24 0.52
CA GLY A 368 -23.20 -23.12 0.96
C GLY A 368 -23.78 -21.72 0.85
N LYS A 369 -23.05 -20.74 0.29
CA LYS A 369 -23.59 -19.38 0.07
C LYS A 369 -24.78 -19.43 -0.87
N GLN A 370 -25.86 -18.77 -0.46
CA GLN A 370 -27.01 -18.51 -1.32
C GLN A 370 -27.34 -17.03 -1.34
N ILE A 371 -27.74 -16.55 -2.51
CA ILE A 371 -28.33 -15.22 -2.71
C ILE A 371 -29.67 -15.44 -3.43
N ASP A 372 -30.76 -14.92 -2.86
CA ASP A 372 -32.12 -15.08 -3.37
C ASP A 372 -32.49 -16.56 -3.67
N GLY A 373 -32.07 -17.47 -2.78
CA GLY A 373 -32.32 -18.92 -2.89
C GLY A 373 -31.46 -19.65 -3.94
N GLN A 374 -30.55 -18.96 -4.61
CA GLN A 374 -29.63 -19.56 -5.58
C GLN A 374 -28.24 -19.76 -4.97
N VAL A 375 -27.68 -20.95 -5.12
CA VAL A 375 -26.30 -21.25 -4.73
C VAL A 375 -25.32 -20.42 -5.58
N VAL A 376 -24.41 -19.71 -4.91
CA VAL A 376 -23.41 -18.86 -5.57
C VAL A 376 -22.42 -19.70 -6.39
N ALA A 377 -21.83 -20.71 -5.76
CA ALA A 377 -20.78 -21.55 -6.34
C ALA A 377 -21.21 -23.03 -6.45
N PRO A 378 -22.13 -23.39 -7.37
CA PRO A 378 -22.64 -24.74 -7.51
C PRO A 378 -21.58 -25.76 -7.98
N ASN A 379 -20.59 -25.37 -8.79
CA ASN A 379 -19.56 -26.31 -9.24
C ASN A 379 -18.59 -26.67 -8.11
N LEU A 380 -18.19 -25.68 -7.31
CA LEU A 380 -17.42 -25.88 -6.10
C LEU A 380 -18.17 -26.77 -5.10
N ALA A 381 -19.48 -26.56 -4.94
CA ALA A 381 -20.31 -27.43 -4.10
C ALA A 381 -20.32 -28.89 -4.58
N ARG A 382 -20.32 -29.11 -5.91
CA ARG A 382 -20.20 -30.45 -6.51
C ARG A 382 -18.82 -31.08 -6.25
N VAL A 383 -17.75 -30.30 -6.36
CA VAL A 383 -16.39 -30.76 -6.01
C VAL A 383 -16.33 -31.20 -4.55
N ALA A 384 -16.84 -30.36 -3.64
CA ALA A 384 -16.90 -30.66 -2.22
C ALA A 384 -17.74 -31.91 -1.90
N ALA A 385 -18.86 -32.11 -2.60
CA ALA A 385 -19.70 -33.30 -2.43
C ALA A 385 -19.06 -34.58 -2.97
N GLN A 386 -18.20 -34.48 -3.99
CA GLN A 386 -17.51 -35.64 -4.59
C GLN A 386 -16.36 -36.16 -3.71
N GLY A 387 -15.57 -35.26 -3.12
CA GLY A 387 -14.42 -35.63 -2.29
C GLY A 387 -14.53 -35.10 -0.86
N GLY A 388 -14.40 -33.79 -0.71
CA GLY A 388 -14.57 -33.10 0.56
C GLY A 388 -14.18 -31.64 0.50
N ALA A 389 -14.52 -30.89 1.54
CA ALA A 389 -14.04 -29.53 1.73
C ALA A 389 -13.81 -29.21 3.21
N ILE A 390 -12.87 -28.30 3.46
CA ILE A 390 -12.53 -27.75 4.76
C ILE A 390 -12.71 -26.24 4.67
N ALA A 391 -13.60 -25.70 5.51
CA ALA A 391 -13.76 -24.28 5.73
C ALA A 391 -14.06 -24.04 7.23
N PRO A 392 -13.32 -23.17 7.91
CA PRO A 392 -12.30 -22.27 7.35
C PRO A 392 -10.94 -22.95 7.13
N ALA A 393 -10.29 -22.57 6.02
CA ALA A 393 -8.83 -22.59 5.86
C ALA A 393 -8.32 -21.14 5.94
N TYR A 394 -7.15 -20.89 6.50
CA TYR A 394 -6.69 -19.52 6.77
C TYR A 394 -5.44 -19.11 5.99
N SER A 395 -5.50 -17.93 5.41
CA SER A 395 -4.33 -17.20 4.89
C SER A 395 -3.59 -16.51 6.04
N HIS A 396 -2.26 -16.62 6.04
CA HIS A 396 -1.41 -16.01 7.06
C HIS A 396 -1.42 -14.48 7.00
N VAL A 397 -1.60 -13.93 5.80
CA VAL A 397 -1.85 -12.52 5.56
C VAL A 397 -2.99 -12.39 4.56
N GLY A 398 -3.74 -11.29 4.62
CA GLY A 398 -4.76 -11.00 3.62
C GLY A 398 -4.17 -10.41 2.33
N PHE A 399 -3.16 -11.05 1.73
CA PHE A 399 -2.52 -10.59 0.49
C PHE A 399 -2.07 -11.78 -0.39
N THR A 400 -2.42 -11.72 -1.68
CA THR A 400 -2.14 -12.75 -2.69
C THR A 400 -0.68 -13.22 -2.72
N THR A 401 0.30 -12.29 -2.75
CA THR A 401 1.72 -12.64 -2.90
C THR A 401 2.22 -13.60 -1.82
N ALA A 402 1.97 -13.30 -0.55
CA ALA A 402 2.44 -14.14 0.55
C ALA A 402 1.54 -15.37 0.73
N SER A 403 0.25 -15.26 0.43
CA SER A 403 -0.67 -16.40 0.39
C SER A 403 -0.24 -17.47 -0.60
N LEU A 404 0.04 -17.10 -1.86
CA LEU A 404 0.47 -18.06 -2.89
C LEU A 404 1.84 -18.67 -2.58
N LYS A 405 2.79 -17.85 -2.09
CA LYS A 405 4.07 -18.37 -1.60
C LYS A 405 3.86 -19.44 -0.52
N SER A 406 3.03 -19.14 0.48
CA SER A 406 2.77 -20.05 1.59
C SER A 406 2.06 -21.33 1.13
N LEU A 407 1.08 -21.19 0.23
CA LEU A 407 0.31 -22.29 -0.33
C LEU A 407 1.21 -23.31 -1.02
N PHE A 408 2.09 -22.85 -1.92
CA PHE A 408 2.92 -23.76 -2.73
C PHE A 408 4.17 -24.25 -1.99
N ALA A 409 4.75 -23.46 -1.08
CA ALA A 409 5.97 -23.83 -0.36
C ALA A 409 5.71 -24.52 0.99
N GLY A 410 4.51 -24.36 1.55
CA GLY A 410 4.14 -24.92 2.85
C GLY A 410 4.86 -24.26 4.02
N SER A 411 5.06 -22.95 3.98
CA SER A 411 5.78 -22.18 5.01
C SER A 411 5.29 -20.74 5.08
N LEU A 412 5.39 -20.13 6.27
CA LEU A 412 5.15 -18.70 6.51
C LEU A 412 6.18 -17.81 5.80
N VAL A 413 7.45 -18.20 5.86
CA VAL A 413 8.58 -17.48 5.27
C VAL A 413 9.10 -18.29 4.09
N VAL A 414 9.06 -17.69 2.90
CA VAL A 414 9.37 -18.37 1.64
C VAL A 414 10.37 -17.53 0.85
N PRO A 415 11.68 -17.64 1.14
CA PRO A 415 12.71 -17.00 0.32
C PRO A 415 12.78 -17.60 -1.09
N PRO A 416 13.39 -16.89 -2.05
CA PRO A 416 13.79 -17.44 -3.35
C PRO A 416 14.44 -18.82 -3.24
N GLY A 417 14.00 -19.77 -4.08
CA GLY A 417 14.54 -21.12 -4.11
C GLY A 417 14.01 -22.09 -3.04
N SER A 418 12.97 -21.71 -2.28
CA SER A 418 12.38 -22.59 -1.26
C SER A 418 11.81 -23.89 -1.85
N PRO A 419 11.83 -25.03 -1.12
CA PRO A 419 11.05 -26.20 -1.49
C PRO A 419 9.58 -25.86 -1.79
N SER A 420 9.05 -26.39 -2.89
CA SER A 420 7.69 -26.08 -3.34
C SER A 420 7.07 -27.22 -4.15
N LEU A 421 5.73 -27.22 -4.24
CA LEU A 421 4.99 -28.16 -5.09
C LEU A 421 5.49 -28.15 -6.54
N PHE A 422 5.80 -26.99 -7.11
CA PHE A 422 6.33 -26.88 -8.48
C PHE A 422 7.63 -27.68 -8.65
N ARG A 423 8.64 -27.43 -7.81
CA ARG A 423 9.94 -28.10 -7.91
C ARG A 423 9.86 -29.59 -7.55
N GLU A 424 8.96 -29.96 -6.65
CA GLU A 424 8.77 -31.37 -6.27
C GLU A 424 8.07 -32.17 -7.37
N LEU A 425 7.08 -31.59 -8.03
CA LEU A 425 6.35 -32.24 -9.12
C LEU A 425 7.19 -32.32 -10.39
N ASP A 426 7.97 -31.28 -10.70
CA ASP A 426 8.97 -31.29 -11.78
C ASP A 426 9.98 -32.43 -11.58
N ARG A 427 10.61 -32.52 -10.41
CA ARG A 427 11.53 -33.63 -10.08
C ARG A 427 10.85 -34.99 -10.04
N SER A 428 9.52 -35.00 -9.90
CA SER A 428 8.70 -36.20 -10.00
C SER A 428 8.30 -36.53 -11.44
N GLY A 429 8.75 -35.78 -12.44
CA GLY A 429 8.47 -36.01 -13.86
C GLY A 429 7.07 -35.60 -14.30
N TYR A 430 6.49 -34.59 -13.65
CA TYR A 430 5.28 -33.94 -14.14
C TYR A 430 5.63 -32.90 -15.19
N GLU A 431 4.81 -32.79 -16.23
CA GLU A 431 4.78 -31.58 -17.05
C GLU A 431 3.91 -30.52 -16.36
N ILE A 432 4.34 -29.27 -16.42
CA ILE A 432 3.81 -28.18 -15.60
C ILE A 432 3.22 -27.07 -16.46
N GLY A 433 1.94 -26.78 -16.24
CA GLY A 433 1.20 -25.68 -16.85
C GLY A 433 0.77 -24.63 -15.83
N VAL A 434 1.16 -23.37 -16.03
CA VAL A 434 0.72 -22.20 -15.26
C VAL A 434 -0.19 -21.35 -16.15
N PHE A 435 -1.43 -21.15 -15.70
CA PHE A 435 -2.47 -20.39 -16.39
C PHE A 435 -3.11 -19.38 -15.44
N SER A 436 -2.61 -18.16 -15.46
CA SER A 436 -2.95 -17.15 -14.46
C SER A 436 -3.60 -15.91 -15.06
N GLY A 437 -4.69 -15.46 -14.42
CA GLY A 437 -5.30 -14.17 -14.68
C GLY A 437 -4.53 -12.98 -14.11
N GLN A 438 -3.45 -13.22 -13.33
CA GLN A 438 -2.56 -12.21 -12.75
C GLN A 438 -1.11 -12.40 -13.23
N PRO A 439 -0.20 -11.44 -13.01
CA PRO A 439 1.23 -11.66 -13.24
C PRO A 439 1.86 -12.41 -12.07
N GLU A 440 2.30 -13.65 -12.28
CA GLU A 440 2.85 -14.49 -11.21
C GLU A 440 4.30 -14.11 -10.81
N ASP A 441 4.95 -13.21 -11.54
CA ASP A 441 6.22 -12.61 -11.09
C ASP A 441 6.01 -11.48 -10.08
N PHE A 442 4.79 -10.95 -9.96
CA PHE A 442 4.50 -9.84 -9.06
C PHE A 442 4.80 -10.23 -7.60
N GLY A 443 5.59 -9.41 -6.91
CA GLY A 443 6.02 -9.70 -5.54
C GLY A 443 6.93 -10.92 -5.41
N GLY A 444 7.54 -11.41 -6.50
CA GLY A 444 8.50 -12.52 -6.50
C GLY A 444 7.89 -13.88 -6.16
N ILE A 445 6.61 -14.11 -6.48
CA ILE A 445 5.94 -15.40 -6.22
C ILE A 445 6.62 -16.49 -7.04
N SER A 446 6.70 -16.30 -8.35
CA SER A 446 7.32 -17.22 -9.30
C SER A 446 8.77 -17.57 -8.94
N GLU A 447 9.59 -16.59 -8.55
CA GLU A 447 10.98 -16.82 -8.09
C GLU A 447 11.02 -17.64 -6.79
N ALA A 448 10.19 -17.29 -5.81
CA ALA A 448 10.12 -17.97 -4.51
C ALA A 448 9.77 -19.45 -4.66
N VAL A 449 8.72 -19.75 -5.45
CA VAL A 449 8.18 -21.11 -5.54
C VAL A 449 8.58 -21.85 -6.83
N GLY A 450 9.34 -21.22 -7.73
CA GLY A 450 9.91 -21.86 -8.91
C GLY A 450 8.97 -21.98 -10.10
N MET A 451 7.91 -21.18 -10.21
CA MET A 451 6.93 -21.34 -11.31
C MET A 451 7.60 -21.20 -12.68
N ARG A 452 8.33 -20.09 -12.93
CA ARG A 452 9.08 -19.92 -14.20
C ARG A 452 10.29 -20.83 -14.34
N GLU A 453 10.82 -21.33 -13.23
CA GLU A 453 11.98 -22.22 -13.23
C GLU A 453 11.63 -23.55 -13.90
N VAL A 454 10.43 -24.08 -13.64
CA VAL A 454 10.06 -25.45 -14.03
C VAL A 454 8.83 -25.58 -14.92
N ALA A 455 8.06 -24.51 -15.17
CA ALA A 455 6.87 -24.62 -16.02
C ALA A 455 7.21 -24.81 -17.50
N ASP A 456 6.67 -25.88 -18.11
CA ASP A 456 6.71 -26.13 -19.56
C ASP A 456 5.81 -25.15 -20.33
N HIS A 457 4.68 -24.80 -19.71
CA HIS A 457 3.74 -23.81 -20.22
C HIS A 457 3.50 -22.74 -19.17
N PHE A 458 3.81 -21.49 -19.50
CA PHE A 458 3.62 -20.36 -18.60
C PHE A 458 2.84 -19.26 -19.30
N VAL A 459 1.58 -19.10 -18.91
CA VAL A 459 0.65 -18.09 -19.41
C VAL A 459 0.14 -17.29 -18.21
N ASP A 460 0.44 -16.00 -18.19
CA ASP A 460 0.03 -15.09 -17.13
C ASP A 460 -0.48 -13.76 -17.69
N ALA A 461 -0.92 -12.86 -16.81
CA ALA A 461 -1.46 -11.58 -17.24
C ALA A 461 -0.43 -10.64 -17.86
N GLU A 462 0.87 -10.81 -17.60
CA GLU A 462 1.90 -9.99 -18.24
C GLU A 462 2.02 -10.34 -19.73
N LEU A 463 1.99 -11.63 -20.08
CA LEU A 463 1.95 -12.08 -21.47
C LEU A 463 0.65 -11.68 -22.18
N LEU A 464 -0.44 -11.58 -21.42
CA LEU A 464 -1.78 -11.27 -21.93
C LEU A 464 -2.22 -9.82 -21.70
N LYS A 465 -1.31 -8.91 -21.34
CA LYS A 465 -1.67 -7.55 -20.89
C LYS A 465 -2.49 -6.70 -21.85
N GLU A 466 -2.42 -6.98 -23.16
CA GLU A 466 -3.25 -6.29 -24.17
C GLU A 466 -4.70 -6.78 -24.18
N GLN A 467 -5.00 -7.88 -23.48
CA GLN A 467 -6.32 -8.51 -23.31
C GLN A 467 -6.87 -8.34 -21.89
N ARG A 468 -6.28 -7.42 -21.11
CA ARG A 468 -6.73 -7.13 -19.74
C ARG A 468 -8.14 -6.56 -19.68
N ALA A 469 -8.84 -6.90 -18.61
CA ALA A 469 -10.22 -6.46 -18.38
C ALA A 469 -10.32 -4.95 -18.04
N PHE A 470 -9.25 -4.35 -17.51
CA PHE A 470 -9.23 -2.94 -17.10
C PHE A 470 -8.11 -2.15 -17.77
N SER A 471 -8.32 -0.84 -17.96
CA SER A 471 -7.34 0.01 -18.63
C SER A 471 -6.02 0.22 -17.86
N PHE A 472 -5.97 -0.11 -16.57
CA PHE A 472 -4.77 0.01 -15.72
C PHE A 472 -3.60 -0.80 -16.29
N ALA A 473 -2.41 -0.21 -16.28
CA ALA A 473 -1.20 -0.81 -16.83
C ALA A 473 -0.16 -1.20 -15.77
N ALA A 474 -0.46 -0.96 -14.48
CA ALA A 474 0.40 -1.42 -13.39
C ALA A 474 0.31 -2.95 -13.32
N GLN A 475 1.46 -3.61 -13.20
CA GLN A 475 1.57 -5.08 -13.21
C GLN A 475 0.62 -5.73 -12.19
N GLY A 476 0.67 -5.31 -10.91
CA GLY A 476 -0.22 -5.83 -9.86
C GLY A 476 -1.70 -5.43 -9.99
N SER A 477 -2.11 -4.81 -11.09
CA SER A 477 -3.53 -4.50 -11.40
C SER A 477 -3.98 -5.10 -12.73
N LEU A 478 -3.11 -5.90 -13.37
CA LEU A 478 -3.49 -6.65 -14.56
C LEU A 478 -4.41 -7.80 -14.15
N LEU A 479 -5.57 -7.85 -14.81
CA LEU A 479 -6.55 -8.91 -14.64
C LEU A 479 -6.96 -9.40 -16.03
N ILE A 480 -6.86 -10.70 -16.24
CA ILE A 480 -7.35 -11.39 -17.44
C ILE A 480 -8.59 -12.21 -17.09
N ASP A 481 -9.60 -12.11 -17.95
CA ASP A 481 -10.84 -12.89 -17.87
C ASP A 481 -10.54 -14.40 -17.95
N GLU A 482 -11.16 -15.19 -17.07
CA GLU A 482 -10.97 -16.64 -16.99
C GLU A 482 -11.27 -17.37 -18.30
N ASN A 483 -12.16 -16.86 -19.16
CA ASN A 483 -12.38 -17.46 -20.48
C ASN A 483 -11.12 -17.42 -21.34
N ILE A 484 -10.38 -16.31 -21.31
CA ILE A 484 -9.13 -16.18 -22.07
C ILE A 484 -8.08 -17.14 -21.51
N VAL A 485 -8.00 -17.25 -20.19
CA VAL A 485 -7.10 -18.19 -19.50
C VAL A 485 -7.44 -19.64 -19.90
N LEU A 486 -8.73 -20.00 -19.91
CA LEU A 486 -9.20 -21.33 -20.32
C LEU A 486 -8.98 -21.60 -21.83
N ASP A 487 -9.13 -20.59 -22.69
CA ASP A 487 -8.82 -20.73 -24.13
C ASP A 487 -7.32 -21.00 -24.36
N ARG A 488 -6.44 -20.41 -23.53
CA ARG A 488 -5.00 -20.70 -23.58
C ARG A 488 -4.68 -22.10 -23.07
N PHE A 489 -5.40 -22.57 -22.07
CA PHE A 489 -5.33 -23.97 -21.64
C PHE A 489 -5.75 -24.92 -22.77
N ASP A 490 -6.90 -24.67 -23.43
CA ASP A 490 -7.36 -25.51 -24.53
C ASP A 490 -6.35 -25.56 -25.69
N ALA A 491 -5.70 -24.44 -25.99
CA ALA A 491 -4.71 -24.35 -27.06
C ALA A 491 -3.40 -25.12 -26.76
N LEU A 492 -3.03 -25.27 -25.49
CA LEU A 492 -1.74 -25.85 -25.08
C LEU A 492 -1.87 -27.27 -24.52
N LEU A 493 -2.94 -27.55 -23.77
CA LEU A 493 -3.17 -28.79 -23.03
C LEU A 493 -4.52 -29.45 -23.37
N GLY A 494 -5.24 -28.97 -24.39
CA GLY A 494 -6.52 -29.55 -24.82
C GLY A 494 -6.42 -30.86 -25.61
N ASP A 495 -5.21 -31.33 -25.95
CA ASP A 495 -4.98 -32.62 -26.59
C ASP A 495 -4.82 -33.73 -25.53
N PRO A 496 -5.72 -34.73 -25.47
CA PRO A 496 -5.61 -35.86 -24.53
C PRO A 496 -4.28 -36.63 -24.62
N ALA A 497 -3.58 -36.60 -25.76
CA ALA A 497 -2.30 -37.29 -25.91
C ALA A 497 -1.21 -36.76 -24.96
N ILE A 498 -1.26 -35.48 -24.60
CA ILE A 498 -0.32 -34.83 -23.66
C ILE A 498 -0.51 -35.38 -22.23
N TRP A 499 -1.74 -35.79 -21.89
CA TRP A 499 -2.09 -36.33 -20.57
C TRP A 499 -1.69 -37.80 -20.41
N THR A 500 -0.88 -38.36 -21.32
CA THR A 500 -0.20 -39.64 -21.06
C THR A 500 0.99 -39.48 -20.11
N THR A 501 1.52 -38.27 -20.00
CA THR A 501 2.48 -37.86 -18.96
C THR A 501 1.70 -37.24 -17.78
N PRO A 502 2.11 -37.46 -16.51
CA PRO A 502 1.51 -36.77 -15.37
C PRO A 502 1.58 -35.25 -15.55
N GLN A 503 0.47 -34.56 -15.28
CA GLN A 503 0.32 -33.12 -15.50
C GLN A 503 0.10 -32.42 -14.17
N PHE A 504 0.79 -31.30 -13.93
CA PHE A 504 0.47 -30.36 -12.87
C PHE A 504 0.03 -29.04 -13.49
N VAL A 505 -1.26 -28.73 -13.36
CA VAL A 505 -1.84 -27.52 -13.93
C VAL A 505 -2.32 -26.60 -12.81
N TYR A 506 -1.79 -25.39 -12.78
CA TYR A 506 -2.21 -24.33 -11.87
C TYR A 506 -3.02 -23.27 -12.61
N PHE A 507 -4.23 -23.01 -12.11
CA PHE A 507 -5.07 -21.91 -12.53
C PHE A 507 -5.20 -20.87 -11.43
N ASN A 508 -5.09 -19.60 -11.81
CA ASN A 508 -5.45 -18.47 -10.95
C ASN A 508 -6.56 -17.64 -11.59
N PHE A 509 -7.75 -17.69 -11.01
CA PHE A 509 -8.94 -17.00 -11.46
C PHE A 509 -9.12 -15.71 -10.68
N GLN A 510 -9.22 -14.59 -11.40
CA GLN A 510 -9.00 -13.26 -10.85
C GLN A 510 -10.25 -12.38 -10.81
N THR A 511 -11.38 -12.78 -11.40
CA THR A 511 -12.59 -11.93 -11.43
C THR A 511 -13.09 -11.42 -10.08
N PRO A 512 -12.99 -12.16 -8.95
CA PRO A 512 -13.37 -11.64 -7.63
C PRO A 512 -12.36 -10.65 -7.04
N HIS A 513 -11.31 -10.26 -7.76
CA HIS A 513 -10.48 -9.11 -7.42
C HIS A 513 -11.28 -7.81 -7.52
N PHE A 514 -10.99 -6.85 -6.64
CA PHE A 514 -11.59 -5.51 -6.70
C PHE A 514 -11.38 -4.86 -8.10
N PRO A 515 -12.41 -4.28 -8.75
CA PRO A 515 -13.72 -3.87 -8.23
C PRO A 515 -14.88 -4.88 -8.42
N TYR A 516 -14.57 -6.17 -8.61
CA TYR A 516 -15.54 -7.28 -8.67
C TYR A 516 -16.46 -7.33 -9.90
N HIS A 517 -16.18 -6.54 -10.94
CA HIS A 517 -16.97 -6.57 -12.17
C HIS A 517 -16.16 -6.11 -13.39
N HIS A 518 -16.38 -6.79 -14.52
CA HIS A 518 -16.00 -6.40 -15.88
C HIS A 518 -17.08 -6.90 -16.85
N ASP A 519 -17.06 -6.45 -18.10
CA ASP A 519 -18.11 -6.70 -19.12
C ASP A 519 -18.44 -8.19 -19.34
N GLY A 520 -17.50 -9.09 -19.05
CA GLY A 520 -17.66 -10.55 -19.17
C GLY A 520 -18.49 -11.19 -18.04
N VAL A 521 -18.64 -10.50 -16.89
CA VAL A 521 -19.29 -11.04 -15.70
C VAL A 521 -20.82 -10.93 -15.81
N PRO A 522 -21.57 -12.04 -15.79
CA PRO A 522 -23.02 -12.00 -15.84
C PRO A 522 -23.65 -11.34 -14.60
N GLU A 523 -24.75 -10.60 -14.83
CA GLU A 523 -25.51 -9.91 -13.79
C GLU A 523 -26.45 -10.86 -13.02
N ARG A 524 -25.91 -11.86 -12.33
CA ARG A 524 -26.72 -12.92 -11.72
C ARG A 524 -27.56 -12.44 -10.52
N PHE A 525 -26.93 -11.75 -9.58
CA PHE A 525 -27.43 -11.32 -8.27
C PHE A 525 -27.50 -9.79 -8.09
N ALA A 526 -26.61 -9.05 -8.75
CA ALA A 526 -26.68 -7.59 -8.88
C ALA A 526 -27.05 -7.21 -10.32
N ARG A 527 -28.12 -6.40 -10.48
CA ARG A 527 -28.69 -5.94 -11.76
C ARG A 527 -29.15 -4.46 -11.64
N PRO A 528 -28.38 -3.49 -12.14
CA PRO A 528 -27.01 -3.64 -12.65
C PRO A 528 -25.99 -3.96 -11.52
N PRO A 529 -24.78 -4.42 -11.85
CA PRO A 529 -23.65 -4.46 -10.92
C PRO A 529 -23.27 -3.05 -10.48
N LEU A 530 -22.69 -2.93 -9.29
CA LEU A 530 -22.29 -1.65 -8.74
C LEU A 530 -21.05 -1.11 -9.47
N GLU A 531 -21.13 0.09 -10.03
CA GLU A 531 -19.99 0.71 -10.70
C GLU A 531 -18.93 1.14 -9.69
N ARG A 532 -17.65 1.07 -10.07
CA ARG A 532 -16.52 1.43 -9.18
C ARG A 532 -16.67 2.81 -8.52
N GLY A 533 -17.19 3.80 -9.24
CA GLY A 533 -17.38 5.16 -8.71
C GLY A 533 -18.47 5.29 -7.64
N GLN A 534 -19.31 4.26 -7.49
CA GLN A 534 -20.42 4.19 -6.54
C GLN A 534 -20.09 3.31 -5.33
N ILE A 535 -18.88 2.72 -5.28
CA ILE A 535 -18.46 1.88 -4.17
C ILE A 535 -18.22 2.75 -2.93
N GLY A 536 -19.12 2.61 -1.96
CA GLY A 536 -19.10 3.28 -0.67
C GLY A 536 -19.88 2.46 0.36
N ALA A 537 -19.69 2.76 1.65
CA ALA A 537 -20.32 2.01 2.74
C ALA A 537 -21.86 2.08 2.66
N GLU A 538 -22.39 3.18 2.12
CA GLU A 538 -23.81 3.39 1.85
C GLU A 538 -24.41 2.42 0.82
N ASN A 539 -23.56 1.87 -0.07
CA ASN A 539 -23.96 0.92 -1.12
C ASN A 539 -23.50 -0.51 -0.81
N ARG A 540 -23.26 -0.83 0.47
CA ARG A 540 -22.77 -2.13 0.93
C ARG A 540 -23.52 -3.33 0.34
N ASP A 541 -24.84 -3.34 0.39
CA ASP A 541 -25.62 -4.51 -0.07
C ASP A 541 -25.48 -4.74 -1.58
N ALA A 542 -25.47 -3.66 -2.37
CA ALA A 542 -25.24 -3.72 -3.81
C ALA A 542 -23.82 -4.18 -4.14
N LEU A 543 -22.82 -3.73 -3.37
CA LEU A 543 -21.44 -4.19 -3.49
C LEU A 543 -21.32 -5.68 -3.20
N GLN A 544 -21.92 -6.17 -2.10
CA GLN A 544 -21.87 -7.58 -1.74
C GLN A 544 -22.49 -8.45 -2.84
N ARG A 545 -23.63 -8.05 -3.41
CA ARG A 545 -24.23 -8.75 -4.56
C ARG A 545 -23.33 -8.72 -5.80
N THR A 546 -22.61 -7.63 -6.04
CA THR A 546 -21.65 -7.51 -7.15
C THR A 546 -20.45 -8.44 -6.95
N TYR A 547 -19.90 -8.51 -5.73
CA TYR A 547 -18.86 -9.48 -5.36
C TYR A 547 -19.32 -10.93 -5.60
N TRP A 548 -20.55 -11.28 -5.20
CA TRP A 548 -21.04 -12.64 -5.42
C TRP A 548 -21.33 -12.97 -6.90
N ASN A 549 -21.58 -11.97 -7.77
CA ASN A 549 -21.58 -12.20 -9.22
C ASN A 549 -20.18 -12.63 -9.70
N ALA A 550 -19.14 -11.95 -9.21
CA ALA A 550 -17.76 -12.21 -9.56
C ALA A 550 -17.34 -13.64 -9.15
N VAL A 551 -17.62 -14.03 -7.90
CA VAL A 551 -17.34 -15.38 -7.40
C VAL A 551 -18.12 -16.45 -8.19
N ALA A 552 -19.39 -16.20 -8.51
CA ALA A 552 -20.17 -17.11 -9.32
C ALA A 552 -19.65 -17.25 -10.76
N TYR A 553 -19.00 -16.22 -11.31
CA TYR A 553 -18.37 -16.29 -12.62
C TYR A 553 -17.13 -17.20 -12.61
N SER A 554 -16.25 -17.05 -11.62
CA SER A 554 -15.09 -17.93 -11.46
C SER A 554 -15.51 -19.37 -11.12
N ASP A 555 -16.60 -19.58 -10.37
CA ASP A 555 -17.19 -20.92 -10.21
C ASP A 555 -17.72 -21.50 -11.54
N ALA A 556 -18.33 -20.69 -12.39
CA ALA A 556 -18.74 -21.15 -13.72
C ALA A 556 -17.53 -21.51 -14.60
N ALA A 557 -16.42 -20.77 -14.49
CA ALA A 557 -15.16 -21.10 -15.14
C ALA A 557 -14.58 -22.43 -14.64
N LEU A 558 -14.64 -22.67 -13.32
CA LEU A 558 -14.30 -23.97 -12.72
C LEU A 558 -15.16 -25.10 -13.30
N GLY A 559 -16.47 -24.90 -13.44
CA GLY A 559 -17.37 -25.85 -14.10
C GLY A 559 -16.90 -26.19 -15.52
N ARG A 560 -16.61 -25.18 -16.34
CA ARG A 560 -16.11 -25.39 -17.71
C ARG A 560 -14.75 -26.10 -17.74
N LEU A 561 -13.86 -25.86 -16.77
CA LEU A 561 -12.61 -26.60 -16.66
C LEU A 561 -12.84 -28.09 -16.35
N ILE A 562 -13.73 -28.39 -15.41
CA ILE A 562 -14.08 -29.78 -15.07
C ILE A 562 -14.69 -30.49 -16.29
N ASP A 563 -15.59 -29.84 -17.02
CA ASP A 563 -16.21 -30.40 -18.22
C ASP A 563 -15.16 -30.71 -19.31
N ARG A 564 -14.14 -29.87 -19.47
CA ARG A 564 -13.00 -30.13 -20.38
C ARG A 564 -12.23 -31.38 -19.97
N LEU A 565 -11.83 -31.47 -18.70
CA LEU A 565 -11.09 -32.63 -18.18
C LEU A 565 -11.89 -33.94 -18.31
N GLN A 566 -13.21 -33.88 -18.12
CA GLN A 566 -14.12 -35.01 -18.33
C GLN A 566 -14.21 -35.39 -19.81
N THR A 567 -14.35 -34.40 -20.70
CA THR A 567 -14.44 -34.62 -22.15
C THR A 567 -13.15 -35.20 -22.72
N MET A 568 -11.99 -34.81 -22.18
CA MET A 568 -10.69 -35.39 -22.53
C MET A 568 -10.49 -36.81 -21.97
N GLY A 569 -11.35 -37.28 -21.06
CA GLY A 569 -11.24 -38.60 -20.44
C GLY A 569 -10.17 -38.72 -19.35
N VAL A 570 -9.66 -37.59 -18.83
CA VAL A 570 -8.54 -37.57 -17.85
C VAL A 570 -9.00 -37.33 -16.41
N TRP A 571 -10.29 -37.02 -16.22
CA TRP A 571 -10.88 -36.67 -14.92
C TRP A 571 -10.69 -37.75 -13.84
N ASP A 572 -10.84 -39.03 -14.18
CA ASP A 572 -10.75 -40.14 -13.22
C ASP A 572 -9.33 -40.30 -12.65
N GLU A 573 -8.31 -39.85 -13.39
CA GLU A 573 -6.91 -39.82 -12.96
C GLU A 573 -6.47 -38.46 -12.44
N THR A 574 -7.40 -37.49 -12.32
CA THR A 574 -7.10 -36.13 -11.87
C THR A 574 -7.46 -35.94 -10.40
N VAL A 575 -6.54 -35.37 -9.64
CA VAL A 575 -6.78 -34.76 -8.33
C VAL A 575 -6.99 -33.27 -8.56
N LEU A 576 -8.20 -32.79 -8.30
CA LEU A 576 -8.56 -31.38 -8.35
C LEU A 576 -8.54 -30.83 -6.92
N VAL A 577 -7.85 -29.70 -6.74
CA VAL A 577 -7.90 -28.87 -5.53
C VAL A 577 -8.40 -27.49 -5.92
N VAL A 578 -9.38 -26.98 -5.19
CA VAL A 578 -9.92 -25.63 -5.35
C VAL A 578 -9.83 -24.90 -4.01
N THR A 579 -9.36 -23.66 -4.02
CA THR A 579 -9.16 -22.84 -2.82
C THR A 579 -9.31 -21.37 -3.17
N GLY A 580 -9.40 -20.50 -2.16
CA GLY A 580 -8.97 -19.11 -2.31
C GLY A 580 -7.57 -18.87 -1.75
N ASP A 581 -7.00 -17.72 -2.04
CA ASP A 581 -5.73 -17.24 -1.52
C ASP A 581 -5.90 -16.41 -0.24
N HIS A 582 -7.00 -15.66 -0.12
CA HIS A 582 -7.45 -15.02 1.11
C HIS A 582 -8.94 -14.67 1.02
N GLY A 583 -9.48 -14.02 2.06
CA GLY A 583 -10.84 -13.50 2.07
C GLY A 583 -10.92 -12.04 1.64
N GLU A 584 -12.11 -11.45 1.79
CA GLU A 584 -12.43 -10.07 1.43
C GLU A 584 -13.44 -9.50 2.44
N ALA A 585 -13.12 -8.36 3.05
CA ALA A 585 -14.11 -7.61 3.83
C ALA A 585 -14.93 -6.73 2.87
N LEU A 586 -16.26 -6.77 2.97
CA LEU A 586 -17.22 -6.12 2.07
C LEU A 586 -18.11 -5.16 2.87
N PHE A 587 -17.49 -4.26 3.63
CA PHE A 587 -18.08 -3.34 4.59
C PHE A 587 -18.76 -4.00 5.82
N GLU A 588 -18.59 -5.31 6.04
CA GLU A 588 -18.81 -5.87 7.37
C GLU A 588 -17.82 -5.23 8.36
N GLY A 589 -18.32 -4.54 9.39
CA GLY A 589 -17.46 -3.82 10.33
C GLY A 589 -16.87 -2.51 9.78
N GLY A 590 -17.49 -1.92 8.74
CA GLY A 590 -17.13 -0.58 8.23
C GLY A 590 -15.91 -0.55 7.29
N PHE A 591 -15.34 -1.70 6.97
CA PHE A 591 -14.12 -1.82 6.17
C PHE A 591 -14.36 -2.58 4.86
N LEU A 592 -13.78 -2.08 3.76
CA LEU A 592 -13.72 -2.78 2.47
C LEU A 592 -12.25 -3.05 2.09
N GLY A 593 -11.95 -4.28 1.65
CA GLY A 593 -10.62 -4.72 1.24
C GLY A 593 -10.09 -5.92 2.03
N HIS A 594 -8.78 -6.10 1.99
CA HIS A 594 -8.03 -7.14 2.71
C HIS A 594 -6.65 -6.65 3.15
N GLY A 595 -5.95 -7.42 4.00
CA GLY A 595 -4.57 -7.14 4.41
C GLY A 595 -4.40 -6.08 5.50
N HIS A 596 -5.50 -5.62 6.10
CA HIS A 596 -5.50 -4.51 7.07
C HIS A 596 -6.15 -4.84 8.41
N ILE A 597 -6.94 -5.92 8.49
CA ILE A 597 -7.59 -6.37 9.72
C ILE A 597 -7.49 -7.89 9.77
N ILE A 598 -6.95 -8.43 10.88
CA ILE A 598 -6.94 -9.87 11.11
C ILE A 598 -8.35 -10.29 11.57
N ASN A 599 -9.08 -10.98 10.70
CA ASN A 599 -10.41 -11.50 10.98
C ASN A 599 -10.82 -12.60 9.98
N ASP A 600 -11.95 -13.28 10.23
CA ASP A 600 -12.45 -14.30 9.32
C ASP A 600 -12.84 -13.77 7.93
N ARG A 601 -13.16 -12.47 7.81
CA ARG A 601 -13.55 -11.90 6.52
C ARG A 601 -12.37 -11.77 5.57
N GLN A 602 -11.20 -11.34 6.07
CA GLN A 602 -10.00 -11.12 5.27
C GLN A 602 -9.09 -12.36 5.24
N ASN A 603 -9.10 -13.20 6.28
CA ASN A 603 -8.16 -14.32 6.37
C ASN A 603 -8.77 -15.68 6.04
N ALA A 604 -10.07 -15.90 6.29
CA ALA A 604 -10.68 -17.21 6.08
C ALA A 604 -11.09 -17.44 4.62
N THR A 605 -10.58 -18.53 4.07
CA THR A 605 -10.91 -19.13 2.78
C THR A 605 -11.29 -20.62 2.97
N PHE A 606 -11.16 -21.45 1.95
CA PHE A 606 -11.55 -22.85 1.95
C PHE A 606 -10.52 -23.72 1.23
N PHE A 607 -10.50 -25.02 1.53
CA PHE A 607 -9.82 -26.05 0.75
C PHE A 607 -10.86 -27.07 0.30
N ALA A 608 -11.05 -27.26 -1.00
CA ALA A 608 -11.97 -28.27 -1.55
C ALA A 608 -11.25 -29.21 -2.50
N SER A 609 -11.64 -30.48 -2.52
CA SER A 609 -11.11 -31.45 -3.47
C SER A 609 -12.15 -32.44 -3.97
N ASN A 610 -11.94 -32.93 -5.19
CA ASN A 610 -12.68 -34.07 -5.74
C ASN A 610 -12.26 -35.42 -5.13
N ARG A 611 -11.25 -35.44 -4.23
CA ARG A 611 -10.80 -36.62 -3.47
C ARG A 611 -11.12 -36.46 -1.97
N PRO A 612 -11.32 -37.57 -1.24
CA PRO A 612 -11.53 -37.52 0.21
C PRO A 612 -10.36 -36.89 0.96
N LEU A 613 -10.66 -36.06 1.96
CA LEU A 613 -9.68 -35.35 2.80
C LEU A 613 -9.38 -36.11 4.09
N ALA A 614 -8.93 -37.36 3.96
CA ALA A 614 -8.70 -38.23 5.11
C ALA A 614 -7.60 -37.67 6.04
N GLY A 615 -7.90 -37.58 7.35
CA GLY A 615 -6.94 -37.15 8.37
C GLY A 615 -6.66 -35.64 8.39
N VAL A 616 -7.39 -34.82 7.63
CA VAL A 616 -7.27 -33.36 7.66
C VAL A 616 -8.46 -32.77 8.41
N SER A 617 -8.21 -31.87 9.35
CA SER A 617 -9.24 -31.25 10.19
C SER A 617 -9.00 -29.76 10.35
N ALA A 618 -10.07 -28.97 10.32
CA ALA A 618 -10.03 -27.53 10.54
C ALA A 618 -9.64 -27.15 11.99
N PRO A 619 -9.10 -25.94 12.19
CA PRO A 619 -8.68 -25.00 11.16
C PRO A 619 -7.33 -25.44 10.55
N ILE A 620 -7.18 -25.25 9.24
CA ILE A 620 -5.90 -25.42 8.52
C ILE A 620 -5.41 -24.06 8.00
N SER A 621 -4.14 -23.96 7.68
CA SER A 621 -3.55 -22.77 7.07
C SER A 621 -3.03 -23.04 5.66
N LEU A 622 -2.77 -22.00 4.87
CA LEU A 622 -2.13 -22.18 3.55
C LEU A 622 -0.78 -22.89 3.64
N SER A 623 -0.01 -22.68 4.72
CA SER A 623 1.24 -23.43 4.93
C SER A 623 1.06 -24.94 5.11
N ASP A 624 -0.15 -25.43 5.40
CA ASP A 624 -0.43 -26.87 5.46
C ASP A 624 -0.66 -27.50 4.08
N TYR A 625 -0.94 -26.69 3.05
CA TYR A 625 -1.46 -27.18 1.76
C TYR A 625 -0.46 -28.07 1.04
N ARG A 626 0.82 -27.67 0.95
CA ARG A 626 1.88 -28.48 0.33
C ARG A 626 1.91 -29.91 0.90
N ARG A 627 1.88 -30.06 2.23
CA ARG A 627 1.84 -31.38 2.89
C ARG A 627 0.58 -32.15 2.56
N ILE A 628 -0.58 -31.49 2.65
CA ILE A 628 -1.89 -32.12 2.39
C ILE A 628 -1.94 -32.64 0.95
N ILE A 629 -1.54 -31.80 -0.02
CA ILE A 629 -1.55 -32.12 -1.45
C ILE A 629 -0.58 -33.25 -1.75
N LEU A 630 0.66 -33.20 -1.25
CA LEU A 630 1.63 -34.29 -1.44
C LEU A 630 1.09 -35.62 -0.90
N ARG A 631 0.47 -35.64 0.29
CA ARG A 631 -0.17 -36.85 0.84
C ARG A 631 -1.34 -37.33 -0.03
N MET A 632 -2.16 -36.43 -0.57
CA MET A 632 -3.23 -36.78 -1.50
C MET A 632 -2.72 -37.40 -2.80
N LEU A 633 -1.51 -37.03 -3.23
CA LEU A 633 -0.82 -37.63 -4.38
C LEU A 633 -0.07 -38.92 -4.04
N GLY A 634 -0.09 -39.35 -2.77
CA GLY A 634 0.54 -40.59 -2.31
C GLY A 634 2.00 -40.44 -1.88
N ALA A 635 2.51 -39.22 -1.68
CA ALA A 635 3.84 -39.02 -1.10
C ALA A 635 3.90 -39.47 0.37
N GLU A 636 5.00 -40.11 0.75
CA GLU A 636 5.33 -40.41 2.15
C GLU A 636 5.89 -39.15 2.84
N VAL A 637 5.02 -38.18 3.11
CA VAL A 637 5.43 -36.93 3.75
C VAL A 637 5.68 -37.15 5.25
N PRO A 638 6.87 -36.77 5.78
CA PRO A 638 7.19 -36.92 7.19
C PRO A 638 6.12 -36.32 8.11
N GLU A 639 5.89 -36.96 9.25
CA GLU A 639 5.04 -36.40 10.29
C GLU A 639 5.63 -35.09 10.82
N ALA A 640 4.78 -34.08 10.93
CA ALA A 640 5.15 -32.76 11.40
C ALA A 640 4.06 -32.24 12.36
N PRO A 641 4.44 -31.53 13.44
CA PRO A 641 3.48 -30.94 14.35
C PRO A 641 2.50 -30.03 13.60
N ILE A 642 1.22 -30.15 13.93
CA ILE A 642 0.16 -29.29 13.40
C ILE A 642 -0.05 -28.15 14.38
N PHE A 643 0.03 -26.93 13.86
CA PHE A 643 -0.15 -25.72 14.65
C PHE A 643 -1.45 -25.02 14.28
N GLU A 644 -1.98 -24.24 15.21
CA GLU A 644 -3.07 -23.32 14.88
C GLU A 644 -2.59 -22.30 13.83
N PRO A 645 -3.43 -21.94 12.85
CA PRO A 645 -3.07 -20.95 11.84
C PRO A 645 -2.64 -19.63 12.45
N PHE A 646 -1.38 -19.25 12.23
CA PHE A 646 -0.84 -17.95 12.61
C PHE A 646 -1.16 -16.90 11.54
N LEU A 647 -1.51 -15.70 11.96
CA LEU A 647 -1.96 -14.59 11.11
C LEU A 647 -1.13 -13.35 11.44
N HIS A 648 -0.87 -12.48 10.48
CA HIS A 648 -0.17 -11.22 10.74
C HIS A 648 -0.51 -10.11 9.73
N ILE A 649 -0.18 -8.88 10.10
CA ILE A 649 -0.18 -7.70 9.24
C ILE A 649 1.21 -7.07 9.30
N GLY A 650 1.82 -6.87 8.13
CA GLY A 650 3.19 -6.40 7.99
C GLY A 650 4.21 -7.53 8.00
N PRO A 651 5.52 -7.22 7.88
CA PRO A 651 6.60 -8.19 7.92
C PRO A 651 6.62 -8.98 9.23
N LEU A 652 7.00 -10.27 9.20
CA LEU A 652 7.03 -11.11 10.40
C LEU A 652 8.07 -10.64 11.43
N GLU A 653 9.12 -9.95 10.98
CA GLU A 653 10.17 -9.40 11.83
C GLU A 653 9.70 -8.18 12.63
N SER A 654 8.69 -7.46 12.12
CA SER A 654 8.16 -6.22 12.71
C SER A 654 6.70 -6.01 12.31
N PRO A 655 5.77 -6.88 12.74
CA PRO A 655 4.38 -6.79 12.33
C PRO A 655 3.67 -5.65 13.07
N THR A 656 2.68 -5.03 12.45
CA THR A 656 1.78 -4.09 13.15
C THR A 656 0.77 -4.85 14.01
N ALA A 657 0.35 -6.03 13.55
CA ALA A 657 -0.54 -6.90 14.28
C ALA A 657 -0.20 -8.37 14.04
N ILE A 658 -0.41 -9.19 15.06
CA ILE A 658 -0.31 -10.64 15.02
C ILE A 658 -1.66 -11.25 15.40
N GLY A 659 -1.92 -12.48 14.99
CA GLY A 659 -3.16 -13.18 15.31
C GLY A 659 -3.07 -14.68 15.12
N MET A 660 -4.11 -15.37 15.55
CA MET A 660 -4.21 -16.82 15.48
C MET A 660 -5.65 -17.24 15.35
N ALA A 661 -5.91 -18.28 14.56
CA ALA A 661 -7.19 -18.99 14.57
C ALA A 661 -7.21 -19.98 15.74
N ASP A 662 -7.54 -19.48 16.93
CA ASP A 662 -7.61 -20.26 18.17
C ASP A 662 -8.83 -21.20 18.14
N ARG A 663 -8.64 -22.45 18.56
CA ARG A 663 -9.68 -23.49 18.53
C ARG A 663 -10.90 -23.19 19.42
N GLN A 664 -10.75 -22.38 20.46
CA GLN A 664 -11.82 -22.07 21.41
C GLN A 664 -12.41 -20.68 21.17
N LEU A 665 -11.56 -19.68 20.93
CA LEU A 665 -11.96 -18.28 20.81
C LEU A 665 -12.25 -17.84 19.37
N GLY A 666 -11.93 -18.68 18.38
CA GLY A 666 -11.91 -18.30 16.98
C GLY A 666 -10.71 -17.41 16.67
N VAL A 667 -10.84 -16.50 15.70
CA VAL A 667 -9.73 -15.59 15.35
C VAL A 667 -9.50 -14.56 16.45
N ILE A 668 -8.33 -14.63 17.09
CA ILE A 668 -7.82 -13.61 18.00
C ILE A 668 -6.75 -12.77 17.30
N SER A 669 -6.66 -11.49 17.64
CA SER A 669 -5.66 -10.57 17.08
C SER A 669 -5.16 -9.57 18.11
N LEU A 670 -3.84 -9.35 18.12
CA LEU A 670 -3.15 -8.40 18.96
C LEU A 670 -2.48 -7.34 18.07
N ARG A 671 -2.85 -6.08 18.28
CA ARG A 671 -2.14 -4.94 17.71
C ARG A 671 -0.97 -4.55 18.59
N LEU A 672 0.25 -4.70 18.07
CA LEU A 672 1.48 -4.46 18.83
C LEU A 672 1.75 -2.96 19.04
N ASP A 673 1.19 -2.11 18.18
CA ASP A 673 1.32 -0.65 18.28
C ASP A 673 0.42 -0.01 19.35
N SER A 674 -0.65 -0.69 19.77
CA SER A 674 -1.69 -0.12 20.66
C SER A 674 -2.05 -1.02 21.84
N GLY A 675 -1.54 -2.25 21.87
CA GLY A 675 -1.91 -3.27 22.84
C GLY A 675 -3.37 -3.71 22.74
N ALA A 676 -4.06 -3.40 21.63
CA ALA A 676 -5.46 -3.81 21.44
C ALA A 676 -5.53 -5.31 21.12
N ALA A 677 -6.09 -6.08 22.04
CA ALA A 677 -6.31 -7.51 21.95
C ALA A 677 -7.79 -7.79 21.66
N CYS A 678 -8.08 -8.33 20.48
CA CYS A 678 -9.43 -8.51 19.96
C CYS A 678 -9.79 -9.99 19.78
N VAL A 679 -10.97 -10.38 20.24
CA VAL A 679 -11.62 -11.66 19.92
C VAL A 679 -12.66 -11.39 18.83
N THR A 680 -12.31 -11.72 17.59
CA THR A 680 -13.02 -11.27 16.38
C THR A 680 -14.47 -11.73 16.36
N ALA A 681 -14.72 -13.02 16.66
CA ALA A 681 -16.06 -13.60 16.64
C ALA A 681 -17.02 -12.92 17.63
N GLN A 682 -16.49 -12.30 18.69
CA GLN A 682 -17.26 -11.61 19.72
C GLN A 682 -17.34 -10.10 19.49
N GLY A 683 -16.63 -9.55 18.49
CA GLY A 683 -16.53 -8.11 18.25
C GLY A 683 -15.99 -7.33 19.45
N ARG A 684 -15.17 -7.98 20.29
CA ARG A 684 -14.70 -7.43 21.57
C ARG A 684 -13.20 -7.23 21.55
N CYS A 685 -12.77 -6.02 21.88
CA CYS A 685 -11.37 -5.66 22.05
C CYS A 685 -11.13 -5.12 23.46
N ARG A 686 -10.03 -5.54 24.09
CA ARG A 686 -9.55 -5.04 25.38
C ARG A 686 -8.07 -4.68 25.26
N ASN A 687 -7.54 -3.93 26.23
CA ASN A 687 -6.09 -3.78 26.31
C ASN A 687 -5.48 -5.11 26.79
N TYR A 688 -4.41 -5.55 26.13
CA TYR A 688 -3.70 -6.79 26.43
C TYR A 688 -3.27 -6.90 27.90
N ALA A 689 -2.81 -5.79 28.50
CA ALA A 689 -2.42 -5.73 29.91
C ALA A 689 -3.59 -5.92 30.89
N SER A 690 -4.83 -5.78 30.41
CA SER A 690 -6.05 -6.00 31.21
C SER A 690 -6.64 -7.41 31.07
N LEU A 691 -6.08 -8.25 30.21
CA LEU A 691 -6.57 -9.62 30.01
C LEU A 691 -6.23 -10.52 31.20
N ASP A 692 -7.11 -11.47 31.45
CA ASP A 692 -7.01 -12.46 32.52
C ASP A 692 -7.52 -13.85 32.07
N GLY A 693 -7.19 -14.88 32.85
CA GLY A 693 -7.66 -16.25 32.65
C GLY A 693 -7.36 -16.83 31.26
N ALA A 694 -8.32 -17.58 30.71
CA ALA A 694 -8.16 -18.30 29.44
C ALA A 694 -7.92 -17.37 28.23
N GLU A 695 -8.44 -16.14 28.26
CA GLU A 695 -8.14 -15.15 27.21
C GLU A 695 -6.68 -14.74 27.25
N ARG A 696 -6.16 -14.40 28.43
CA ARG A 696 -4.75 -14.06 28.59
C ARG A 696 -3.85 -15.20 28.10
N GLU A 697 -4.15 -16.44 28.52
CA GLU A 697 -3.39 -17.61 28.07
C GLU A 697 -3.40 -17.81 26.55
N ALA A 698 -4.52 -17.52 25.86
CA ALA A 698 -4.59 -17.62 24.41
C ALA A 698 -3.74 -16.57 23.70
N PHE A 699 -3.75 -15.33 24.21
CA PHE A 699 -2.91 -14.26 23.68
C PHE A 699 -1.42 -14.49 24.00
N ASP A 700 -1.07 -15.05 25.16
CA ASP A 700 0.30 -15.39 25.50
C ASP A 700 0.85 -16.50 24.58
N ARG A 701 0.02 -17.50 24.22
CA ARG A 701 0.37 -18.48 23.18
C ARG A 701 0.60 -17.83 21.81
N LEU A 702 -0.22 -16.84 21.45
CA LEU A 702 -0.06 -16.08 20.21
C LEU A 702 1.28 -15.34 20.18
N VAL A 703 1.65 -14.64 21.26
CA VAL A 703 2.94 -13.93 21.36
C VAL A 703 4.10 -14.93 21.32
N ALA A 704 4.02 -16.02 22.08
CA ALA A 704 5.02 -17.09 22.07
C ALA A 704 5.21 -17.72 20.69
N ARG A 705 4.14 -17.77 19.88
CA ARG A 705 4.21 -18.26 18.52
C ARG A 705 4.93 -17.29 17.57
N TRP A 706 4.74 -15.99 17.75
CA TRP A 706 5.35 -14.99 16.88
C TRP A 706 6.86 -14.94 17.00
N GLY A 707 7.42 -14.95 18.23
CA GLY A 707 8.85 -14.77 18.47
C GLY A 707 9.75 -15.67 17.59
N PRO A 708 9.56 -17.00 17.59
CA PRO A 708 10.33 -17.89 16.74
C PRO A 708 10.02 -17.79 15.24
N SER A 709 8.82 -17.35 14.86
CA SER A 709 8.41 -17.17 13.45
C SER A 709 9.03 -15.93 12.79
N ALA A 710 9.51 -14.96 13.57
CA ALA A 710 10.21 -13.78 13.08
C ALA A 710 11.66 -14.07 12.60
N GLY A 711 12.26 -15.20 13.01
CA GLY A 711 13.64 -15.56 12.69
C GLY A 711 14.71 -14.68 13.37
N PRO A 712 16.00 -15.07 13.35
CA PRO A 712 17.06 -14.25 13.91
C PRO A 712 17.29 -13.01 13.01
N ARG A 713 17.04 -11.82 13.55
CA ARG A 713 17.39 -10.56 12.88
C ARG A 713 18.89 -10.56 12.57
N GLY A 714 19.24 -10.44 11.28
CA GLY A 714 20.62 -10.38 10.85
C GLY A 714 21.38 -9.25 11.57
N GLY A 715 22.44 -9.61 12.31
CA GLY A 715 23.48 -8.67 12.74
C GLY A 715 23.54 -8.32 14.23
N GLY A 716 23.58 -9.31 15.14
CA GLY A 716 23.84 -9.04 16.56
C GLY A 716 24.38 -10.25 17.33
N LYS A 717 25.70 -10.48 17.23
CA LYS A 717 26.64 -11.18 18.15
C LYS A 717 26.19 -12.19 19.25
N TYR A 718 25.06 -12.88 19.16
CA TYR A 718 24.70 -13.94 20.12
C TYR A 718 24.41 -15.26 19.43
N GLY A 719 25.44 -15.81 18.77
CA GLY A 719 25.50 -17.25 18.50
C GLY A 719 26.01 -17.98 19.76
N PRO A 720 25.50 -19.19 20.07
CA PRO A 720 26.00 -19.97 21.20
C PRO A 720 27.50 -20.22 21.01
N LYS A 721 28.32 -19.77 21.97
CA LYS A 721 29.77 -20.03 21.99
C LYS A 721 29.97 -21.55 21.91
N ARG A 722 30.57 -22.03 20.81
CA ARG A 722 31.07 -23.40 20.71
C ARG A 722 31.96 -23.70 21.92
N PRO A 723 31.84 -24.87 22.58
CA PRO A 723 32.71 -25.22 23.68
C PRO A 723 34.15 -25.32 23.15
N ARG A 724 35.07 -24.60 23.79
CA ARG A 724 36.50 -24.73 23.54
C ARG A 724 36.89 -26.19 23.81
N ARG A 725 37.33 -26.90 22.76
CA ARG A 725 38.07 -28.15 22.94
C ARG A 725 39.40 -27.82 23.59
N SER A 726 39.61 -28.36 24.78
CA SER A 726 40.90 -28.49 25.42
C SER A 726 41.80 -29.45 24.63
N ALA A 727 42.94 -28.96 24.16
CA ALA A 727 44.19 -29.69 24.00
C ALA A 727 45.32 -28.68 24.16
#